data_AF-A0A960QHQ8-F1
#
_entry.id   AF-A0A960QHQ8-F1
#
_cell.length_a   1.000
_cell.length_b   1.000
_cell.length_c   1.000
_cell.angle_alpha   90.00
_cell.angle_beta   90.00
_cell.angle_gamma   90.00
#
_symmetry.space_group_name_H-M   'P 1'
#
loop_
_entity.id
_entity.type
_entity.pdbx_description
1 polymer ?
#
loop_
_entity_poly.entity_id
_entity_poly.type
_entity_poly.pdbx_seq_one_letter_code
_entity_poly.pdbx_strand_id
1 'polypeptide(L)'
;MNQDGVHFLKVNLDRFGAPRKAEPVVEDIAFTARCDDSTQKYVQVLPPNFSPGQQADVLIALHGHGSDRWQFVQDTRAECRAVRDVARRHGMILISPDYRAKTSWMGPKAEADLVQIIDELKQRPGIGRIFLCGASMGGSSCLTFAALHPQLLAGVASMNGTANHMEYERFQDAISESFGGSKNSIPEEYRKRSAELWPERFTMPVAFTSGGKDEVVPPQSVLRLAGELQKAGRPLLNLHRETGGHSTSYEDASEAVEFVLEKAALIAKERGSLKNVTRQLEKELEALIVENPDLLADAEVFHKGAAWALRYEEPLSAKDTGMLTTALARGSKRVQWLREKKTPWATKKGKVLRGFVSEIDGSTQPYGVIVPRGYDGSRPMRLDVVLHGSSKPVGMSEIRFGARFDGGDENDEGSSAAPDADYIELHPLGRVENCYRWAGETDVFEAIEAVCRNYRIDRDRIVLRGMSMGASGTWHLGLKHPDRFVAIGPYCGYVDTHRFSETPIPKFIKVGPLPLHQERGLHMLDSVDYAANASVVPAIAAIGDQDVFFQAHVIMGEAFSREGLEMVNLISPGTGHTIDPVTHAEQMRRIGVHAAEGLNHDPAQLRFVTWTLKYHRCHWLELLGLGRHYDRAEFRGRTSEDGAVEITQVKNITRFAIHRPVSSMRILDEEIELPPHQTDDALVFVKMEEGWQCEGSRNQFALLGKRPGLQGPIDDAFATPFLCVRGTGEPWNPEVDAWASASLRRFEYEWSRYMRGDLPIKNDTEVTEADVREKHLILFGDPGSNSWIAKALPELPVTWSRDKVKIGENRLPAKNHAPAFICASPLAKDRYIVINSGHTFHEKEFAAFNYLLFPRLGDWAVMEALPGSRQWEPASPDFPEKVIRAGYFDEAWQAPESDQP
;
A
#
# COMPACT_ATOMS: atom_id res chain seq x y z
N MET A 1 60.71 45.19 43.28
CA MET A 1 60.63 46.64 42.96
C MET A 1 59.89 46.73 41.64
N ASN A 2 58.71 47.32 41.45
CA ASN A 2 57.80 48.20 42.23
C ASN A 2 56.35 47.77 41.86
N GLN A 3 55.42 47.56 42.80
CA GLN A 3 54.56 48.55 43.50
C GLN A 3 53.62 49.36 42.60
N ASP A 4 52.32 49.05 42.70
CA ASP A 4 51.16 49.94 42.97
C ASP A 4 49.88 49.20 42.50
N GLY A 5 48.83 48.95 43.28
CA GLY A 5 48.28 49.67 44.42
C GLY A 5 46.83 50.07 44.10
N VAL A 6 45.89 49.11 44.03
CA VAL A 6 44.47 49.40 43.79
C VAL A 6 43.75 49.60 45.12
N HIS A 7 43.33 50.84 45.37
CA HIS A 7 42.58 51.27 46.54
C HIS A 7 41.12 50.82 46.50
N PHE A 8 40.65 50.33 47.65
CA PHE A 8 39.26 50.00 47.96
C PHE A 8 38.41 51.27 48.15
N LEU A 9 37.29 51.36 47.43
CA LEU A 9 36.14 52.19 47.82
C LEU A 9 34.97 51.26 48.12
N LYS A 10 34.62 51.16 49.40
CA LYS A 10 33.37 50.56 49.89
C LYS A 10 32.19 51.27 49.25
N VAL A 11 31.38 50.54 48.47
CA VAL A 11 30.00 50.93 48.16
C VAL A 11 29.08 49.88 48.75
N ASN A 12 28.11 50.40 49.51
CA ASN A 12 27.08 49.73 50.29
C ASN A 12 26.43 48.53 49.57
N LEU A 13 26.51 47.34 50.17
CA LEU A 13 25.94 46.08 49.65
C LEU A 13 24.44 45.88 49.95
N ASP A 14 23.71 46.93 50.36
CA ASP A 14 22.32 46.81 50.82
C ASP A 14 21.27 47.47 49.90
N ARG A 15 21.49 47.57 48.58
CA ARG A 15 20.49 48.20 47.66
C ARG A 15 20.21 47.57 46.31
N PHE A 16 20.50 46.28 46.11
CA PHE A 16 19.92 45.53 44.99
C PHE A 16 19.27 44.26 45.53
N GLY A 17 17.95 44.32 45.70
CA GLY A 17 17.14 43.14 45.98
C GLY A 17 17.41 42.07 44.93
N ALA A 18 17.48 40.82 45.39
CA ALA A 18 17.58 39.65 44.51
C ALA A 18 16.57 39.77 43.34
N PRO A 19 16.95 39.39 42.10
CA PRO A 19 16.00 39.39 41.00
C PRO A 19 14.81 38.51 41.39
N ARG A 20 13.60 39.10 41.40
CA ARG A 20 12.35 38.35 41.54
C ARG A 20 12.36 37.24 40.49
N LYS A 21 12.16 35.98 40.91
CA LYS A 21 11.88 34.88 39.97
C LYS A 21 10.68 35.31 39.12
N ALA A 22 10.85 35.41 37.81
CA ALA A 22 9.73 35.69 36.91
C ALA A 22 8.69 34.57 37.08
N GLU A 23 7.46 34.93 37.44
CA GLU A 23 6.37 33.98 37.66
C GLU A 23 5.80 33.51 36.31
N PRO A 24 5.34 32.24 36.22
CA PRO A 24 4.68 31.76 35.00
C PRO A 24 3.37 32.52 34.75
N VAL A 25 3.06 32.77 33.48
CA VAL A 25 1.81 33.43 33.08
C VAL A 25 0.71 32.38 32.97
N VAL A 26 -0.41 32.59 33.67
CA VAL A 26 -1.56 31.67 33.70
C VAL A 26 -2.75 32.35 33.04
N GLU A 27 -3.34 31.71 32.04
CA GLU A 27 -4.43 32.23 31.22
C GLU A 27 -5.60 31.23 31.22
N ASP A 28 -6.80 31.69 31.58
CA ASP A 28 -8.04 30.90 31.47
C ASP A 28 -8.71 31.21 30.13
N ILE A 29 -8.63 30.28 29.18
CA ILE A 29 -9.02 30.48 27.78
C ILE A 29 -10.35 29.79 27.53
N ALA A 30 -11.31 30.53 26.96
CA ALA A 30 -12.57 30.00 26.47
C ALA A 30 -12.53 29.80 24.96
N PHE A 31 -13.14 28.73 24.48
CA PHE A 31 -13.30 28.44 23.06
C PHE A 31 -14.70 27.88 22.78
N THR A 32 -15.17 28.01 21.55
CA THR A 32 -16.42 27.40 21.09
C THR A 32 -16.10 26.03 20.51
N ALA A 33 -16.68 24.97 21.08
CA ALA A 33 -16.47 23.61 20.63
C ALA A 33 -17.12 23.38 19.26
N ARG A 34 -16.33 22.93 18.27
CA ARG A 34 -16.80 22.69 16.89
C ARG A 34 -17.87 21.61 16.79
N CYS A 35 -17.93 20.69 17.74
CA CYS A 35 -18.85 19.55 17.65
C CYS A 35 -20.27 19.86 18.12
N ASP A 36 -20.49 20.90 18.94
CA ASP A 36 -21.81 21.23 19.50
C ASP A 36 -22.04 22.69 19.87
N ASP A 37 -21.19 23.61 19.38
CA ASP A 37 -21.26 25.07 19.58
C ASP A 37 -21.26 25.53 21.05
N SER A 38 -20.95 24.63 21.99
CA SER A 38 -20.90 24.97 23.41
C SER A 38 -19.59 25.68 23.76
N THR A 39 -19.65 26.62 24.72
CA THR A 39 -18.44 27.24 25.26
C THR A 39 -17.73 26.28 26.21
N GLN A 40 -16.49 25.92 25.87
CA GLN A 40 -15.58 25.11 26.67
C GLN A 40 -14.38 25.94 27.10
N LYS A 41 -13.60 25.44 28.08
CA LYS A 41 -12.43 26.16 28.61
C LYS A 41 -11.22 25.26 28.82
N TYR A 42 -10.05 25.87 28.77
CA TYR A 42 -8.79 25.28 29.23
C TYR A 42 -7.90 26.36 29.85
N VAL A 43 -7.05 25.95 30.79
CA VAL A 43 -6.02 26.82 31.34
C VAL A 43 -4.71 26.58 30.61
N GLN A 44 -4.04 27.66 30.22
CA GLN A 44 -2.70 27.67 29.65
C GLN A 44 -1.74 28.29 30.66
N VAL A 45 -0.61 27.62 30.89
CA VAL A 45 0.48 28.11 31.72
C VAL A 45 1.74 28.22 30.86
N LEU A 46 2.20 29.44 30.64
CA LEU A 46 3.39 29.74 29.85
C LEU A 46 4.65 29.64 30.74
N PRO A 47 5.77 29.11 30.21
CA PRO A 47 7.01 29.07 30.96
C PRO A 47 7.53 30.49 31.26
N PRO A 48 8.31 30.70 32.33
CA PRO A 48 8.86 32.01 32.63
C PRO A 48 9.65 32.61 31.46
N ASN A 49 9.41 33.89 31.15
CA ASN A 49 10.02 34.62 30.03
C ASN A 49 9.69 34.08 28.62
N PHE A 50 8.62 33.31 28.47
CA PHE A 50 8.17 32.84 27.17
C PHE A 50 7.82 34.00 26.22
N SER A 51 8.39 33.99 25.01
CA SER A 51 8.10 34.98 23.97
C SER A 51 7.27 34.37 22.84
N PRO A 52 6.32 35.13 22.24
CA PRO A 52 5.59 34.66 21.05
C PRO A 52 6.56 34.24 19.94
N GLY A 53 6.41 33.00 19.43
CA GLY A 53 7.28 32.41 18.42
C GLY A 53 8.50 31.65 18.96
N GLN A 54 8.74 31.65 20.27
CA GLN A 54 9.71 30.75 20.90
C GLN A 54 9.27 29.29 20.74
N GLN A 55 10.21 28.42 20.38
CA GLN A 55 9.92 27.00 20.27
C GLN A 55 9.66 26.39 21.67
N ALA A 56 8.51 25.76 21.86
CA ALA A 56 8.17 25.05 23.09
C ALA A 56 7.32 23.82 22.81
N ASP A 57 7.64 22.74 23.52
CA ASP A 57 6.77 21.56 23.60
C ASP A 57 5.60 21.83 24.56
N VAL A 58 4.51 21.10 24.38
CA VAL A 58 3.28 21.24 25.17
C VAL A 58 3.07 20.00 26.03
N LEU A 59 2.79 20.17 27.32
CA LEU A 59 2.30 19.12 28.20
C LEU A 59 0.83 19.37 28.50
N ILE A 60 -0.05 18.50 28.03
CA ILE A 60 -1.48 18.54 28.36
C ILE A 60 -1.73 17.63 29.56
N ALA A 61 -2.38 18.16 30.60
CA ALA A 61 -2.66 17.46 31.84
C ALA A 61 -4.17 17.34 32.09
N LEU A 62 -4.70 16.12 32.02
CA LEU A 62 -6.13 15.82 32.15
C LEU A 62 -6.50 15.58 33.61
N HIS A 63 -7.48 16.34 34.11
CA HIS A 63 -7.92 16.27 35.50
C HIS A 63 -8.65 14.96 35.84
N GLY A 64 -8.69 14.61 37.13
CA GLY A 64 -9.42 13.47 37.67
C GLY A 64 -10.92 13.70 37.80
N HIS A 65 -11.64 12.64 38.18
CA HIS A 65 -13.09 12.64 38.32
C HIS A 65 -13.56 13.69 39.34
N GLY A 66 -14.61 14.44 39.02
CA GLY A 66 -15.17 15.47 39.91
C GLY A 66 -14.41 16.80 39.92
N SER A 67 -13.33 16.91 39.16
CA SER A 67 -12.49 18.12 39.05
C SER A 67 -12.71 18.87 37.74
N ASP A 68 -11.83 19.83 37.45
CA ASP A 68 -11.89 20.70 36.28
C ASP A 68 -10.46 21.14 35.86
N ARG A 69 -10.38 22.04 34.87
CA ARG A 69 -9.13 22.59 34.31
C ARG A 69 -8.16 23.18 35.33
N TRP A 70 -8.57 23.49 36.56
CA TRP A 70 -7.66 24.06 37.56
C TRP A 70 -6.85 23.03 38.33
N GLN A 71 -7.18 21.74 38.28
CA GLN A 71 -6.54 20.72 39.11
C GLN A 71 -5.01 20.70 38.93
N PHE A 72 -4.53 20.51 37.71
CA PHE A 72 -3.09 20.43 37.44
C PHE A 72 -2.38 21.79 37.54
N VAL A 73 -3.13 22.89 37.64
CA VAL A 73 -2.59 24.26 37.75
C VAL A 73 -2.42 24.67 39.22
N GLN A 74 -3.37 24.32 40.08
CA GLN A 74 -3.44 24.84 41.45
C GLN A 74 -3.31 23.76 42.54
N ASP A 75 -3.75 22.52 42.28
CA ASP A 75 -3.83 21.50 43.31
C ASP A 75 -2.43 21.11 43.83
N THR A 76 -2.32 20.94 45.15
CA THR A 76 -1.08 20.55 45.82
C THR A 76 -0.86 19.05 45.83
N ARG A 77 -1.75 18.22 45.29
CA ARG A 77 -1.50 16.78 45.07
C ARG A 77 -0.14 16.52 44.41
N ALA A 78 0.52 15.43 44.82
CA ALA A 78 1.91 15.18 44.49
C ALA A 78 2.16 15.09 42.97
N GLU A 79 1.29 14.41 42.27
CA GLU A 79 1.27 14.30 40.80
C GLU A 79 1.01 15.63 40.09
N CYS A 80 0.14 16.48 40.63
CA CYS A 80 -0.15 17.81 40.06
C CYS A 80 1.07 18.72 40.21
N ARG A 81 1.74 18.69 41.37
CA ARG A 81 3.00 19.41 41.59
C ARG A 81 4.11 18.91 40.67
N ALA A 82 4.28 17.59 40.55
CA ALA A 82 5.29 16.98 39.70
C ALA A 82 5.14 17.43 38.24
N VAL A 83 3.93 17.35 37.68
CA VAL A 83 3.64 17.78 36.30
C VAL A 83 4.01 19.25 36.08
N ARG A 84 3.64 20.16 37.00
CA ARG A 84 4.01 21.58 36.89
C ARG A 84 5.52 21.81 36.97
N ASP A 85 6.20 21.09 37.84
CA ASP A 85 7.64 21.23 38.03
C ASP A 85 8.41 20.70 36.83
N VAL A 86 8.01 19.54 36.29
CA VAL A 86 8.58 18.98 35.05
C VAL A 86 8.36 19.92 33.87
N ALA A 87 7.12 20.40 33.66
CA ALA A 87 6.83 21.37 32.60
C ALA A 87 7.70 22.62 32.71
N ARG A 88 7.91 23.14 33.93
CA ARG A 88 8.77 24.30 34.18
C ARG A 88 10.24 24.00 33.90
N ARG A 89 10.75 22.84 34.32
CA ARG A 89 12.16 22.43 34.09
C ARG A 89 12.50 22.34 32.61
N HIS A 90 11.56 21.87 31.80
CA HIS A 90 11.73 21.71 30.35
C HIS A 90 11.25 22.91 29.53
N GLY A 91 10.82 24.00 30.17
CA GLY A 91 10.34 25.19 29.47
C GLY A 91 9.12 24.91 28.58
N MET A 92 8.23 24.00 29.01
CA MET A 92 7.04 23.59 28.28
C MET A 92 5.87 24.53 28.55
N ILE A 93 4.95 24.60 27.59
CA ILE A 93 3.61 25.16 27.81
C ILE A 93 2.77 24.06 28.46
N LEU A 94 2.20 24.34 29.64
CA LEU A 94 1.28 23.42 30.31
C LEU A 94 -0.16 23.80 29.97
N ILE A 95 -0.92 22.84 29.45
CA ILE A 95 -2.35 23.00 29.14
C ILE A 95 -3.14 22.08 30.06
N SER A 96 -4.20 22.59 30.67
CA SER A 96 -5.11 21.82 31.51
C SER A 96 -6.54 22.10 31.07
N PRO A 97 -7.19 21.22 30.30
CA PRO A 97 -8.53 21.47 29.76
C PRO A 97 -9.64 21.07 30.74
N ASP A 98 -10.85 21.62 30.55
CA ASP A 98 -12.08 21.09 31.18
C ASP A 98 -12.54 19.82 30.45
N TYR A 99 -12.37 19.78 29.12
CA TYR A 99 -12.71 18.67 28.24
C TYR A 99 -14.05 17.99 28.59
N ARG A 100 -15.11 18.75 28.89
CA ARG A 100 -16.43 18.30 29.39
C ARG A 100 -16.52 17.92 30.87
N ALA A 101 -15.77 18.60 31.74
CA ALA A 101 -15.86 18.49 33.21
C ALA A 101 -17.32 18.37 33.73
N LYS A 102 -17.60 17.63 34.81
CA LYS A 102 -16.68 16.99 35.77
C LYS A 102 -16.56 15.47 35.60
N THR A 103 -17.33 14.88 34.68
CA THR A 103 -17.47 13.45 34.44
C THR A 103 -16.77 13.00 33.15
N SER A 104 -15.78 13.76 32.68
CA SER A 104 -15.15 13.51 31.39
C SER A 104 -14.20 12.31 31.38
N TRP A 105 -14.74 11.16 31.01
CA TRP A 105 -13.99 9.91 30.83
C TRP A 105 -13.46 9.74 29.39
N MET A 106 -13.22 10.86 28.69
CA MET A 106 -12.84 10.88 27.27
C MET A 106 -13.91 10.25 26.37
N GLY A 107 -15.18 10.66 26.53
CA GLY A 107 -16.22 10.35 25.56
C GLY A 107 -16.13 11.16 24.25
N PRO A 108 -17.01 10.94 23.28
CA PRO A 108 -16.91 11.53 21.92
C PRO A 108 -16.74 13.05 21.89
N LYS A 109 -17.45 13.79 22.74
CA LYS A 109 -17.35 15.25 22.80
C LYS A 109 -16.04 15.73 23.42
N ALA A 110 -15.58 15.06 24.46
CA ALA A 110 -14.31 15.36 25.12
C ALA A 110 -13.11 15.08 24.21
N GLU A 111 -13.19 14.00 23.43
CA GLU A 111 -12.26 13.67 22.37
C GLU A 111 -12.20 14.80 21.32
N ALA A 112 -13.35 15.21 20.79
CA ALA A 112 -13.43 16.27 19.79
C ALA A 112 -12.85 17.60 20.27
N ASP A 113 -13.13 17.98 21.53
CA ASP A 113 -12.57 19.18 22.14
C ASP A 113 -11.04 19.12 22.23
N LEU A 114 -10.49 17.97 22.67
CA LEU A 114 -9.05 17.84 22.83
C LEU A 114 -8.31 17.84 21.48
N VAL A 115 -8.89 17.21 20.45
CA VAL A 115 -8.40 17.34 19.07
C VAL A 115 -8.39 18.81 18.64
N GLN A 116 -9.50 19.52 18.84
CA GLN A 116 -9.60 20.94 18.49
C GLN A 116 -8.54 21.79 19.21
N ILE A 117 -8.32 21.58 20.51
CA ILE A 117 -7.28 22.30 21.27
C ILE A 117 -5.90 22.04 20.67
N ILE A 118 -5.58 20.78 20.36
CA ILE A 118 -4.28 20.42 19.75
C ILE A 118 -4.13 21.07 18.38
N ASP A 119 -5.16 21.04 17.53
CA ASP A 119 -5.14 21.68 16.22
C ASP A 119 -4.87 23.18 16.32
N GLU A 120 -5.58 23.88 17.22
CA GLU A 120 -5.42 25.32 17.43
C GLU A 120 -4.06 25.69 18.01
N LEU A 121 -3.48 24.83 18.86
CA LEU A 121 -2.11 24.98 19.33
C LEU A 121 -1.12 24.80 18.17
N LYS A 122 -1.28 23.77 17.36
CA LYS A 122 -0.38 23.46 16.23
C LYS A 122 -0.35 24.54 15.14
N GLN A 123 -1.39 25.35 15.02
CA GLN A 123 -1.42 26.52 14.14
C GLN A 123 -0.54 27.67 14.63
N ARG A 124 -0.13 27.69 15.90
CA ARG A 124 0.73 28.74 16.46
C ARG A 124 2.20 28.47 16.12
N PRO A 125 2.96 29.48 15.65
CA PRO A 125 4.37 29.31 15.35
C PRO A 125 5.16 28.93 16.62
N GLY A 126 6.06 27.96 16.50
CA GLY A 126 6.93 27.51 17.58
C GLY A 126 6.37 26.36 18.44
N ILE A 127 5.13 25.92 18.24
CA ILE A 127 4.60 24.76 18.97
C ILE A 127 5.27 23.47 18.47
N GLY A 128 6.00 22.82 19.37
CA GLY A 128 6.73 21.59 19.14
C GLY A 128 5.87 20.35 19.33
N ARG A 129 6.38 19.40 20.11
CA ARG A 129 5.76 18.11 20.42
C ARG A 129 4.65 18.27 21.46
N ILE A 130 3.63 17.42 21.38
CA ILE A 130 2.53 17.38 22.35
C ILE A 130 2.68 16.13 23.21
N PHE A 131 2.67 16.30 24.51
CA PHE A 131 2.70 15.23 25.49
C PHE A 131 1.40 15.24 26.28
N LEU A 132 0.93 14.07 26.67
CA LEU A 132 -0.32 13.93 27.40
C LEU A 132 -0.09 13.21 28.73
N CYS A 133 -0.63 13.76 29.81
CA CYS A 133 -0.64 13.11 31.10
C CYS A 133 -1.99 13.28 31.80
N GLY A 134 -2.23 12.49 32.84
CA GLY A 134 -3.42 12.64 33.66
C GLY A 134 -3.44 11.64 34.80
N ALA A 135 -4.31 11.90 35.79
CA ALA A 135 -4.46 11.06 36.97
C ALA A 135 -5.90 10.52 37.12
N SER A 136 -6.07 9.28 37.57
CA SER A 136 -7.38 8.65 37.82
C SER A 136 -8.24 8.62 36.53
N MET A 137 -9.42 9.27 36.51
CA MET A 137 -10.20 9.50 35.27
C MET A 137 -9.34 10.13 34.17
N GLY A 138 -8.57 11.18 34.46
CA GLY A 138 -7.67 11.80 33.49
C GLY A 138 -6.56 10.86 33.00
N GLY A 139 -6.10 9.95 33.85
CA GLY A 139 -5.15 8.90 33.49
C GLY A 139 -5.78 7.84 32.57
N SER A 140 -7.07 7.56 32.74
CA SER A 140 -7.82 6.66 31.85
C SER A 140 -8.12 7.35 30.51
N SER A 141 -8.46 8.64 30.58
CA SER A 141 -8.73 9.52 29.44
C SER A 141 -7.50 9.70 28.54
N CYS A 142 -6.30 9.84 29.11
CA CYS A 142 -5.09 9.95 28.29
C CYS A 142 -4.75 8.66 27.54
N LEU A 143 -4.98 7.48 28.14
CA LEU A 143 -4.81 6.20 27.45
C LEU A 143 -5.85 6.01 26.35
N THR A 144 -7.10 6.38 26.61
CA THR A 144 -8.18 6.36 25.62
C THR A 144 -7.83 7.25 24.43
N PHE A 145 -7.44 8.50 24.68
CA PHE A 145 -7.08 9.44 23.63
C PHE A 145 -5.84 8.99 22.85
N ALA A 146 -4.83 8.42 23.51
CA ALA A 146 -3.64 7.89 22.86
C ALA A 146 -3.94 6.71 21.92
N ALA A 147 -4.88 5.83 22.30
CA ALA A 147 -5.30 4.74 21.44
C ALA A 147 -6.07 5.22 20.20
N LEU A 148 -6.84 6.30 20.34
CA LEU A 148 -7.65 6.88 19.26
C LEU A 148 -6.84 7.78 18.32
N HIS A 149 -5.92 8.58 18.88
CA HIS A 149 -5.18 9.63 18.17
C HIS A 149 -3.66 9.55 18.38
N PRO A 150 -3.04 8.39 18.12
CA PRO A 150 -1.62 8.20 18.39
C PRO A 150 -0.69 9.14 17.61
N GLN A 151 -1.12 9.58 16.43
CA GLN A 151 -0.41 10.54 15.56
C GLN A 151 -0.27 11.94 16.17
N LEU A 152 -1.11 12.31 17.15
CA LEU A 152 -1.08 13.63 17.77
C LEU A 152 -0.09 13.73 18.94
N LEU A 153 0.42 12.60 19.45
CA LEU A 153 1.14 12.55 20.72
C LEU A 153 2.59 12.06 20.55
N ALA A 154 3.51 12.78 21.20
CA ALA A 154 4.91 12.40 21.28
C ALA A 154 5.23 11.52 22.50
N GLY A 155 4.33 11.43 23.49
CA GLY A 155 4.51 10.60 24.69
C GLY A 155 3.32 10.72 25.65
N VAL A 156 3.07 9.67 26.43
CA VAL A 156 1.89 9.56 27.32
C VAL A 156 2.26 9.05 28.71
N ALA A 157 1.86 9.77 29.76
CA ALA A 157 2.04 9.34 31.15
C ALA A 157 0.68 9.19 31.86
N SER A 158 0.27 7.96 32.17
CA SER A 158 -0.98 7.67 32.87
C SER A 158 -0.73 7.35 34.33
N MET A 159 -1.38 8.09 35.23
CA MET A 159 -1.20 7.96 36.67
C MET A 159 -2.46 7.37 37.32
N ASN A 160 -2.41 6.11 37.74
CA ASN A 160 -3.53 5.36 38.33
C ASN A 160 -4.82 5.39 37.45
N GLY A 161 -4.65 5.25 36.13
CA GLY A 161 -5.76 5.11 35.18
C GLY A 161 -6.18 3.65 34.95
N THR A 162 -7.34 3.44 34.33
CA THR A 162 -7.74 2.15 33.75
C THR A 162 -7.51 2.18 32.23
N ALA A 163 -7.08 1.05 31.67
CA ALA A 163 -6.93 0.88 30.23
C ALA A 163 -8.14 0.19 29.57
N ASN A 164 -9.13 -0.25 30.34
CA ASN A 164 -10.23 -1.06 29.81
C ASN A 164 -11.56 -0.71 30.46
N HIS A 165 -12.41 -0.03 29.70
CA HIS A 165 -13.74 0.38 30.14
C HIS A 165 -14.78 -0.74 30.02
N MET A 166 -14.50 -1.81 29.27
CA MET A 166 -15.40 -2.96 29.17
C MET A 166 -15.50 -3.70 30.51
N GLU A 167 -14.38 -3.88 31.21
CA GLU A 167 -14.33 -4.60 32.50
C GLU A 167 -14.39 -3.68 33.73
N TYR A 168 -14.22 -2.37 33.54
CA TYR A 168 -14.25 -1.44 34.66
C TYR A 168 -15.69 -1.21 35.11
N GLU A 169 -15.94 -1.41 36.41
CA GLU A 169 -17.29 -1.41 37.00
C GLU A 169 -17.58 -0.20 37.90
N ARG A 170 -16.60 0.69 38.09
CA ARG A 170 -16.78 1.91 38.90
C ARG A 170 -17.12 3.11 38.02
N PHE A 171 -17.76 4.12 38.62
CA PHE A 171 -18.16 5.37 37.95
C PHE A 171 -19.03 5.19 36.68
N GLN A 172 -19.82 4.12 36.60
CA GLN A 172 -20.59 3.79 35.39
C GLN A 172 -21.57 4.87 34.97
N ASP A 173 -22.22 5.55 35.91
CA ASP A 173 -23.14 6.65 35.59
C ASP A 173 -22.42 7.79 34.85
N ALA A 174 -21.23 8.16 35.33
CA ALA A 174 -20.41 9.20 34.73
C ALA A 174 -19.79 8.78 33.40
N ILE A 175 -19.33 7.54 33.28
CA ILE A 175 -18.81 7.00 32.01
C ILE A 175 -19.96 6.94 30.98
N SER A 176 -21.13 6.49 31.41
CA SER A 176 -22.33 6.42 30.56
C SER A 176 -22.76 7.80 30.09
N GLU A 177 -22.75 8.81 30.96
CA GLU A 177 -22.98 10.20 30.58
C GLU A 177 -21.94 10.69 29.56
N SER A 178 -20.66 10.41 29.80
CA SER A 178 -19.57 10.83 28.93
C SER A 178 -19.65 10.17 27.55
N PHE A 179 -19.94 8.87 27.48
CA PHE A 179 -19.95 8.09 26.24
C PHE A 179 -21.28 8.20 25.48
N GLY A 180 -22.33 8.74 26.11
CA GLY A 180 -23.67 8.86 25.53
C GLY A 180 -24.52 7.60 25.65
N GLY A 181 -24.17 6.69 26.57
CA GLY A 181 -24.92 5.46 26.82
C GLY A 181 -24.18 4.45 27.70
N SER A 182 -24.91 3.47 28.21
CA SER A 182 -24.35 2.38 29.03
C SER A 182 -23.54 1.38 28.19
N LYS A 183 -22.64 0.61 28.83
CA LYS A 183 -21.89 -0.46 28.16
C LYS A 183 -22.76 -1.51 27.48
N ASN A 184 -23.99 -1.72 27.98
CA ASN A 184 -24.94 -2.65 27.38
C ASN A 184 -25.63 -2.08 26.13
N SER A 185 -25.81 -0.76 26.06
CA SER A 185 -26.48 -0.10 24.93
C SER A 185 -25.53 0.27 23.80
N ILE A 186 -24.26 0.58 24.11
CA ILE A 186 -23.25 1.00 23.13
C ILE A 186 -21.91 0.25 23.32
N PRO A 187 -21.91 -1.09 23.29
CA PRO A 187 -20.73 -1.90 23.62
C PRO A 187 -19.52 -1.60 22.73
N GLU A 188 -19.74 -1.29 21.44
CA GLU A 188 -18.66 -0.95 20.52
C GLU A 188 -17.96 0.36 20.88
N GLU A 189 -18.66 1.33 21.47
CA GLU A 189 -18.05 2.59 21.89
C GLU A 189 -17.13 2.38 23.11
N TYR A 190 -17.54 1.54 24.06
CA TYR A 190 -16.69 1.15 25.19
C TYR A 190 -15.48 0.32 24.74
N ARG A 191 -15.68 -0.59 23.77
CA ARG A 191 -14.59 -1.39 23.16
C ARG A 191 -13.59 -0.48 22.45
N LYS A 192 -14.08 0.45 21.63
CA LYS A 192 -13.28 1.46 20.92
C LYS A 192 -12.43 2.28 21.89
N ARG A 193 -12.98 2.68 23.04
CA ARG A 193 -12.31 3.51 24.06
C ARG A 193 -11.46 2.72 25.07
N SER A 194 -11.44 1.39 24.98
CA SER A 194 -10.63 0.54 25.85
C SER A 194 -9.22 0.34 25.28
N ALA A 195 -8.30 1.22 25.68
CA ALA A 195 -6.91 1.24 25.25
C ALA A 195 -6.18 -0.12 25.30
N GLU A 196 -6.50 -0.97 26.28
CA GLU A 196 -5.94 -2.32 26.41
C GLU A 196 -6.20 -3.19 25.18
N LEU A 197 -7.28 -2.95 24.44
CA LEU A 197 -7.66 -3.74 23.27
C LEU A 197 -6.90 -3.32 22.00
N TRP A 198 -6.10 -2.25 22.09
CA TRP A 198 -5.40 -1.63 20.95
C TRP A 198 -3.93 -1.33 21.27
N PRO A 199 -3.14 -2.28 21.83
CA PRO A 199 -1.75 -2.04 22.22
C PRO A 199 -0.86 -1.59 21.05
N GLU A 200 -1.21 -1.98 19.81
CA GLU A 200 -0.49 -1.58 18.60
C GLU A 200 -0.58 -0.08 18.30
N ARG A 201 -1.60 0.61 18.82
CA ARG A 201 -1.81 2.06 18.65
C ARG A 201 -0.86 2.89 19.50
N PHE A 202 -0.26 2.34 20.56
CA PHE A 202 0.73 3.05 21.38
C PHE A 202 2.07 3.09 20.67
N THR A 203 2.21 4.06 19.77
CA THR A 203 3.39 4.30 18.94
C THR A 203 4.42 5.19 19.63
N MET A 204 4.03 5.91 20.66
CA MET A 204 4.85 6.82 21.45
C MET A 204 5.39 6.15 22.72
N PRO A 205 6.40 6.72 23.39
CA PRO A 205 6.78 6.30 24.73
C PRO A 205 5.63 6.42 25.72
N VAL A 206 5.45 5.39 26.55
CA VAL A 206 4.37 5.34 27.54
C VAL A 206 4.95 5.13 28.94
N ALA A 207 4.42 5.85 29.92
CA ALA A 207 4.68 5.62 31.33
C ALA A 207 3.39 5.36 32.10
N PHE A 208 3.43 4.40 33.02
CA PHE A 208 2.33 4.09 33.92
C PHE A 208 2.77 4.23 35.38
N THR A 209 1.90 4.77 36.23
CA THR A 209 1.98 4.56 37.68
C THR A 209 0.74 3.82 38.14
N SER A 210 0.89 2.87 39.06
CA SER A 210 -0.26 2.12 39.59
C SER A 210 -0.02 1.60 41.01
N GLY A 211 -1.08 1.54 41.82
CA GLY A 211 -1.07 0.94 43.17
C GLY A 211 -1.67 -0.46 43.17
N GLY A 212 -0.99 -1.46 43.74
CA GLY A 212 -1.48 -2.84 43.84
C GLY A 212 -2.69 -3.01 44.77
N LYS A 213 -2.91 -2.07 45.69
CA LYS A 213 -4.09 -1.98 46.57
C LYS A 213 -5.05 -0.86 46.14
N ASP A 214 -4.93 -0.36 44.92
CA ASP A 214 -5.87 0.62 44.39
C ASP A 214 -7.21 -0.06 44.11
N GLU A 215 -8.18 0.15 45.00
CA GLU A 215 -9.52 -0.33 44.79
C GLU A 215 -10.36 0.61 43.92
N VAL A 216 -9.98 1.89 43.78
CA VAL A 216 -10.76 2.90 43.04
C VAL A 216 -10.57 2.73 41.55
N VAL A 217 -9.33 2.55 41.10
CA VAL A 217 -8.97 2.23 39.72
C VAL A 217 -8.02 1.04 39.74
N PRO A 218 -8.54 -0.20 39.74
CA PRO A 218 -7.71 -1.39 39.84
C PRO A 218 -6.65 -1.48 38.72
N PRO A 219 -5.41 -1.87 39.03
CA PRO A 219 -4.28 -1.72 38.12
C PRO A 219 -4.24 -2.77 36.99
N GLN A 220 -5.08 -3.80 37.04
CA GLN A 220 -4.94 -5.00 36.21
C GLN A 220 -4.98 -4.70 34.71
N SER A 221 -5.87 -3.82 34.26
CA SER A 221 -5.98 -3.45 32.84
C SER A 221 -4.73 -2.76 32.32
N VAL A 222 -4.16 -1.83 33.10
CA VAL A 222 -2.91 -1.14 32.75
C VAL A 222 -1.72 -2.09 32.79
N LEU A 223 -1.65 -3.01 33.74
CA LEU A 223 -0.57 -4.00 33.81
C LEU A 223 -0.61 -4.96 32.61
N ARG A 224 -1.79 -5.34 32.12
CA ARG A 224 -1.92 -6.15 30.90
C ARG A 224 -1.51 -5.37 29.65
N LEU A 225 -1.96 -4.12 29.51
CA LEU A 225 -1.49 -3.24 28.44
C LEU A 225 0.04 -3.09 28.47
N ALA A 226 0.62 -2.81 29.64
CA ALA A 226 2.07 -2.72 29.83
C ALA A 226 2.79 -4.00 29.39
N GLY A 227 2.24 -5.17 29.72
CA GLY A 227 2.77 -6.46 29.27
C GLY A 227 2.79 -6.60 27.74
N GLU A 228 1.73 -6.20 27.05
CA GLU A 228 1.67 -6.23 25.58
C GLU A 228 2.64 -5.22 24.95
N LEU A 229 2.75 -4.02 25.50
CA LEU A 229 3.71 -3.00 25.05
C LEU A 229 5.17 -3.48 25.24
N GLN A 230 5.46 -4.15 26.35
CA GLN A 230 6.77 -4.73 26.62
C GLN A 230 7.11 -5.85 25.63
N LYS A 231 6.17 -6.77 25.37
CA LYS A 231 6.33 -7.84 24.35
C LYS A 231 6.58 -7.26 22.95
N ALA A 232 5.93 -6.14 22.64
CA ALA A 232 6.13 -5.42 21.38
C ALA A 232 7.42 -4.56 21.34
N GLY A 233 8.22 -4.56 22.41
CA GLY A 233 9.47 -3.79 22.49
C GLY A 233 9.26 -2.27 22.46
N ARG A 234 8.09 -1.77 22.91
CA ARG A 234 7.79 -0.35 22.97
C ARG A 234 8.54 0.34 24.13
N PRO A 235 8.97 1.62 23.97
CA PRO A 235 9.54 2.38 25.09
C PRO A 235 8.51 2.54 26.20
N LEU A 236 8.72 1.81 27.30
CA LEU A 236 7.77 1.70 28.40
C LEU A 236 8.46 1.88 29.75
N LEU A 237 7.83 2.66 30.63
CA LEU A 237 8.14 2.69 32.06
C LEU A 237 6.89 2.30 32.85
N ASN A 238 6.98 1.26 33.68
CA ASN A 238 5.88 0.82 34.51
C ASN A 238 6.27 0.90 36.00
N LEU A 239 5.79 1.94 36.69
CA LEU A 239 6.01 2.18 38.10
C LEU A 239 4.84 1.61 38.90
N HIS A 240 4.89 0.29 39.13
CA HIS A 240 3.90 -0.42 39.94
C HIS A 240 4.34 -0.49 41.41
N ARG A 241 3.48 -0.06 42.33
CA ARG A 241 3.71 -0.14 43.78
C ARG A 241 2.73 -1.14 44.39
N GLU A 242 3.18 -2.37 44.64
CA GLU A 242 2.32 -3.48 45.12
C GLU A 242 1.48 -3.11 46.37
N THR A 243 2.06 -2.33 47.29
CA THR A 243 1.38 -1.91 48.53
C THR A 243 0.67 -0.55 48.42
N GLY A 244 0.77 0.14 47.27
CA GLY A 244 0.21 1.47 47.05
C GLY A 244 -1.30 1.47 46.82
N GLY A 245 -1.98 2.54 47.26
CA GLY A 245 -3.42 2.79 47.00
C GLY A 245 -3.64 3.72 45.81
N HIS A 246 -4.76 4.46 45.80
CA HIS A 246 -5.16 5.37 44.72
C HIS A 246 -4.42 6.73 44.73
N SER A 247 -3.09 6.72 44.82
CA SER A 247 -2.26 7.92 44.76
C SER A 247 -0.96 7.68 44.02
N THR A 248 -0.40 8.72 43.43
CA THR A 248 0.92 8.69 42.77
C THR A 248 1.84 9.60 43.55
N SER A 249 3.05 9.12 43.89
CA SER A 249 4.04 9.94 44.57
C SER A 249 4.58 11.05 43.65
N TYR A 250 5.23 12.05 44.24
CA TYR A 250 5.85 13.11 43.44
C TYR A 250 6.97 12.54 42.58
N GLU A 251 7.74 11.61 43.15
CA GLU A 251 8.85 10.93 42.50
C GLU A 251 8.37 10.10 41.32
N ASP A 252 7.33 9.28 41.51
CA ASP A 252 6.81 8.41 40.45
C ASP A 252 6.16 9.22 39.33
N ALA A 253 5.42 10.29 39.68
CA ALA A 253 4.84 11.18 38.68
C ALA A 253 5.91 11.94 37.90
N SER A 254 6.96 12.41 38.58
CA SER A 254 8.09 13.10 37.93
C SER A 254 8.83 12.16 37.00
N GLU A 255 9.18 10.95 37.46
CA GLU A 255 9.89 9.94 36.69
C GLU A 255 9.08 9.50 35.45
N ALA A 256 7.76 9.31 35.60
CA ALA A 256 6.88 8.96 34.49
C ALA A 256 6.86 10.03 33.38
N VAL A 257 6.74 11.30 33.74
CA VAL A 257 6.72 12.39 32.74
C VAL A 257 8.11 12.61 32.14
N GLU A 258 9.18 12.61 32.96
CA GLU A 258 10.56 12.74 32.47
C GLU A 258 10.90 11.63 31.46
N PHE A 259 10.55 10.37 31.77
CA PHE A 259 10.79 9.25 30.89
C PHE A 259 10.19 9.46 29.49
N VAL A 260 8.93 9.89 29.39
CA VAL A 260 8.29 10.09 28.09
C VAL A 260 8.92 11.24 27.30
N LEU A 261 9.33 12.32 27.98
CA LEU A 261 10.04 13.44 27.35
C LEU A 261 11.41 13.01 26.79
N GLU A 262 12.20 12.31 27.61
CA GLU A 262 13.54 11.83 27.24
C GLU A 262 13.49 10.85 26.08
N LYS A 263 12.61 9.84 26.15
CA LYS A 263 12.48 8.84 25.08
C LYS A 263 11.98 9.47 23.79
N ALA A 264 11.02 10.38 23.85
CA ALA A 264 10.55 11.10 22.66
C ALA A 264 11.65 11.95 22.03
N ALA A 265 12.54 12.55 22.84
CA ALA A 265 13.67 13.33 22.34
C ALA A 265 14.70 12.44 21.65
N LEU A 266 14.99 11.26 22.21
CA LEU A 266 15.89 10.28 21.59
C LEU A 266 15.34 9.79 20.25
N ILE A 267 14.07 9.39 20.20
CA ILE A 267 13.41 8.93 18.96
C ILE A 267 13.44 10.02 17.89
N ALA A 268 13.12 11.26 18.25
CA ALA A 268 13.17 12.40 17.34
C ALA A 268 14.59 12.65 16.81
N LYS A 269 15.61 12.55 17.67
CA LYS A 269 17.02 12.71 17.30
C LYS A 269 17.49 11.61 16.35
N GLU A 270 17.18 10.35 16.64
CA GLU A 270 17.53 9.20 15.80
C GLU A 270 16.87 9.31 14.42
N ARG A 271 15.55 9.56 14.37
CA ARG A 271 14.82 9.76 13.11
C ARG A 271 15.34 10.97 12.34
N GLY A 272 15.69 12.06 13.03
CA GLY A 272 16.34 13.23 12.43
C GLY A 272 17.69 12.90 11.81
N SER A 273 18.50 12.08 12.47
CA SER A 273 19.78 11.61 11.92
C SER A 273 19.59 10.76 10.66
N LEU A 274 18.63 9.83 10.68
CA LEU A 274 18.31 9.01 9.51
C LEU A 274 17.83 9.88 8.34
N LYS A 275 16.97 10.88 8.59
CA LYS A 275 16.53 11.85 7.56
C LYS A 275 17.69 12.62 6.95
N ASN A 276 18.66 13.03 7.76
CA ASN A 276 19.84 13.75 7.27
C ASN A 276 20.71 12.87 6.38
N VAL A 277 20.98 11.62 6.78
CA VAL A 277 21.76 10.67 5.97
C VAL A 277 21.02 10.31 4.68
N THR A 278 19.71 10.10 4.74
CA THR A 278 18.87 9.81 3.57
C THR A 278 18.94 10.95 2.56
N ARG A 279 18.76 12.20 3.00
CA ARG A 279 18.87 13.40 2.15
C ARG A 279 20.29 13.60 1.59
N GLN A 280 21.31 13.26 2.37
CA GLN A 280 22.69 13.31 1.87
C GLN A 280 22.89 12.30 0.74
N LEU A 281 22.41 11.07 0.91
CA LEU A 281 22.48 10.03 -0.12
C LEU A 281 21.69 10.42 -1.39
N GLU A 282 20.51 11.04 -1.24
CA GLU A 282 19.71 11.59 -2.34
C GLU A 282 20.53 12.55 -3.20
N LYS A 283 21.09 13.60 -2.60
CA LYS A 283 21.94 14.58 -3.29
C LYS A 283 23.14 13.95 -3.98
N GLU A 284 23.71 12.93 -3.32
CA GLU A 284 24.86 12.23 -3.85
C GLU A 284 24.52 11.38 -5.07
N LEU A 285 23.33 10.77 -5.11
CA LEU A 285 22.77 10.04 -6.26
C LEU A 285 22.44 10.99 -7.41
N GLU A 286 21.78 12.11 -7.15
CA GLU A 286 21.44 13.14 -8.16
C GLU A 286 22.68 13.71 -8.86
N ALA A 287 23.81 13.78 -8.16
CA ALA A 287 25.07 14.25 -8.71
C ALA A 287 25.84 13.20 -9.53
N LEU A 288 25.43 11.93 -9.53
CA LEU A 288 26.08 10.88 -10.31
C LEU A 288 25.68 10.96 -11.78
N ILE A 289 26.65 10.73 -12.66
CA ILE A 289 26.42 10.50 -14.08
C ILE A 289 26.82 9.06 -14.37
N VAL A 290 25.82 8.20 -14.57
CA VAL A 290 26.00 6.76 -14.82
C VAL A 290 25.29 6.43 -16.14
N GLU A 291 26.02 5.89 -17.10
CA GLU A 291 25.47 5.56 -18.43
C GLU A 291 24.44 4.42 -18.37
N ASN A 292 24.65 3.46 -17.48
CA ASN A 292 23.73 2.34 -17.29
C ASN A 292 22.70 2.65 -16.17
N PRO A 293 21.42 2.82 -16.50
CA PRO A 293 20.39 3.14 -15.50
C PRO A 293 20.18 2.03 -14.46
N ASP A 294 20.41 0.76 -14.81
CA ASP A 294 20.29 -0.36 -13.86
C ASP A 294 21.35 -0.23 -12.73
N LEU A 295 22.54 0.29 -13.04
CA LEU A 295 23.58 0.51 -12.02
C LEU A 295 23.26 1.67 -11.08
N LEU A 296 22.57 2.69 -11.57
CA LEU A 296 22.07 3.77 -10.73
C LEU A 296 20.94 3.26 -9.82
N ALA A 297 19.99 2.52 -10.39
CA ALA A 297 18.90 1.89 -9.64
C ALA A 297 19.43 0.94 -8.55
N ASP A 298 20.48 0.16 -8.83
CA ASP A 298 21.18 -0.69 -7.86
C ASP A 298 21.68 0.09 -6.63
N ALA A 299 22.07 1.37 -6.76
CA ALA A 299 22.45 2.20 -5.62
C ALA A 299 21.23 2.90 -4.99
N GLU A 300 20.28 3.33 -5.81
CA GLU A 300 19.11 4.09 -5.40
C GLU A 300 18.11 3.29 -4.56
N VAL A 301 18.01 1.95 -4.73
CA VAL A 301 17.10 1.10 -3.92
C VAL A 301 17.25 1.30 -2.40
N PHE A 302 18.46 1.62 -1.92
CA PHE A 302 18.72 1.88 -0.51
C PHE A 302 18.16 3.24 -0.06
N HIS A 303 18.35 4.27 -0.88
CA HIS A 303 17.75 5.59 -0.66
C HIS A 303 16.22 5.49 -0.69
N LYS A 304 15.68 4.86 -1.74
CA LYS A 304 14.25 4.64 -1.94
C LYS A 304 13.60 3.97 -0.72
N GLY A 305 14.17 2.85 -0.26
CA GLY A 305 13.64 2.14 0.91
C GLY A 305 13.69 2.97 2.19
N ALA A 306 14.77 3.74 2.41
CA ALA A 306 14.89 4.60 3.58
C ALA A 306 13.92 5.79 3.54
N ALA A 307 13.74 6.41 2.37
CA ALA A 307 12.80 7.50 2.16
C ALA A 307 11.35 7.05 2.46
N TRP A 308 10.93 5.88 1.97
CA TRP A 308 9.59 5.33 2.23
C TRP A 308 9.39 4.93 3.68
N ALA A 309 10.38 4.32 4.31
CA ALA A 309 10.34 4.02 5.75
C ALA A 309 10.18 5.28 6.60
N LEU A 310 10.94 6.33 6.31
CA LEU A 310 10.86 7.60 7.03
C LEU A 310 9.58 8.39 6.71
N ARG A 311 8.90 8.09 5.61
CA ARG A 311 7.63 8.70 5.20
C ARG A 311 6.42 8.01 5.85
N TYR A 312 6.40 6.68 5.86
CA TYR A 312 5.20 5.89 6.21
C TYR A 312 5.34 4.98 7.44
N GLU A 313 6.55 4.77 7.96
CA GLU A 313 6.75 4.00 9.19
C GLU A 313 6.88 4.94 10.39
N GLU A 314 5.89 4.84 11.29
CA GLU A 314 5.91 5.51 12.59
C GLU A 314 5.16 4.66 13.63
N PRO A 315 5.83 4.24 14.73
CA PRO A 315 7.19 4.56 15.12
C PRO A 315 8.19 3.56 14.52
N LEU A 316 9.45 3.97 14.38
CA LEU A 316 10.54 3.05 14.06
C LEU A 316 10.96 2.29 15.33
N SER A 317 11.01 0.95 15.27
CA SER A 317 11.64 0.17 16.34
C SER A 317 13.16 0.29 16.26
N ALA A 318 13.86 -0.07 17.34
CA ALA A 318 15.33 -0.13 17.33
C ALA A 318 15.87 -1.05 16.22
N LYS A 319 15.14 -2.14 15.91
CA LYS A 319 15.46 -3.04 14.79
C LYS A 319 15.31 -2.34 13.45
N ASP A 320 14.22 -1.59 13.24
CA ASP A 320 14.00 -0.84 12.00
C ASP A 320 15.09 0.23 11.81
N THR A 321 15.43 0.97 12.86
CA THR A 321 16.55 1.94 12.87
C THR A 321 17.88 1.29 12.49
N GLY A 322 18.18 0.10 13.03
CA GLY A 322 19.38 -0.66 12.69
C GLY A 322 19.42 -1.12 11.23
N MET A 323 18.29 -1.61 10.70
CA MET A 323 18.17 -2.00 9.29
C MET A 323 18.34 -0.79 8.35
N LEU A 324 17.71 0.34 8.68
CA LEU A 324 17.84 1.59 7.91
C LEU A 324 19.28 2.11 7.91
N THR A 325 19.95 2.09 9.06
CA THR A 325 21.35 2.52 9.17
C THR A 325 22.25 1.64 8.29
N THR A 326 22.04 0.33 8.31
CA THR A 326 22.80 -0.63 7.48
C THR A 326 22.54 -0.40 5.99
N ALA A 327 21.29 -0.24 5.60
CA ALA A 327 20.89 0.02 4.22
C ALA A 327 21.46 1.34 3.69
N LEU A 328 21.38 2.42 4.48
CA LEU A 328 21.94 3.72 4.10
C LEU A 328 23.47 3.65 3.94
N ALA A 329 24.18 2.98 4.84
CA ALA A 329 25.61 2.77 4.72
C ALA A 329 25.98 2.00 3.45
N ARG A 330 25.19 0.97 3.11
CA ARG A 330 25.33 0.19 1.86
C ARG A 330 25.11 1.07 0.63
N GLY A 331 24.04 1.87 0.61
CA GLY A 331 23.76 2.83 -0.46
C GLY A 331 24.89 3.83 -0.67
N SER A 332 25.40 4.45 0.39
CA SER A 332 26.55 5.36 0.34
C SER A 332 27.80 4.68 -0.22
N LYS A 333 28.04 3.40 0.13
CA LYS A 333 29.18 2.65 -0.40
C LYS A 333 29.04 2.33 -1.89
N ARG A 334 27.84 1.98 -2.37
CA ARG A 334 27.58 1.81 -3.82
C ARG A 334 27.76 3.11 -4.58
N VAL A 335 27.28 4.23 -4.04
CA VAL A 335 27.53 5.56 -4.63
C VAL A 335 29.03 5.87 -4.73
N GLN A 336 29.81 5.61 -3.68
CA GLN A 336 31.27 5.77 -3.72
C GLN A 336 31.89 4.92 -4.84
N TRP A 337 31.51 3.64 -4.94
CA TRP A 337 32.03 2.77 -5.99
C TRP A 337 31.65 3.22 -7.40
N LEU A 338 30.43 3.74 -7.61
CA LEU A 338 30.03 4.31 -8.90
C LEU A 338 30.90 5.52 -9.28
N ARG A 339 31.26 6.39 -8.32
CA ARG A 339 32.24 7.48 -8.57
C ARG A 339 33.61 6.94 -8.97
N GLU A 340 34.01 5.82 -8.38
CA GLU A 340 35.26 5.12 -8.72
C GLU A 340 35.16 4.25 -9.98
N LYS A 341 34.01 4.23 -10.66
CA LYS A 341 33.70 3.34 -11.80
C LYS A 341 33.87 1.85 -11.49
N LYS A 342 33.53 1.45 -10.26
CA LYS A 342 33.55 0.06 -9.78
C LYS A 342 32.12 -0.41 -9.50
N THR A 343 31.88 -1.70 -9.74
CA THR A 343 30.59 -2.34 -9.51
C THR A 343 30.77 -3.76 -8.94
N PRO A 344 31.37 -3.92 -7.73
CA PRO A 344 31.67 -5.25 -7.20
C PRO A 344 30.43 -6.16 -7.11
N TRP A 345 29.27 -5.58 -6.77
CA TRP A 345 28.00 -6.31 -6.72
C TRP A 345 27.55 -6.85 -8.09
N ALA A 346 28.05 -6.29 -9.20
CA ALA A 346 27.70 -6.73 -10.55
C ALA A 346 28.18 -8.14 -10.85
N THR A 347 29.28 -8.56 -10.21
CA THR A 347 29.93 -9.87 -10.40
C THR A 347 29.84 -10.75 -9.16
N LYS A 348 29.08 -10.31 -8.15
CA LYS A 348 28.93 -11.04 -6.90
C LYS A 348 28.15 -12.33 -7.13
N LYS A 349 28.68 -13.42 -6.56
CA LYS A 349 27.98 -14.70 -6.46
C LYS A 349 27.21 -14.81 -5.15
N GLY A 350 26.17 -15.65 -5.14
CA GLY A 350 25.23 -15.77 -4.03
C GLY A 350 24.18 -14.67 -4.07
N LYS A 351 23.71 -14.26 -2.88
CA LYS A 351 22.63 -13.28 -2.75
C LYS A 351 23.12 -11.87 -3.04
N VAL A 352 22.40 -11.15 -3.92
CA VAL A 352 22.67 -9.77 -4.30
C VAL A 352 21.34 -9.02 -4.39
N LEU A 353 21.25 -7.86 -3.74
CA LEU A 353 20.15 -6.91 -3.96
C LEU A 353 20.46 -6.03 -5.17
N ARG A 354 19.48 -5.88 -6.05
CA ARG A 354 19.52 -5.09 -7.29
C ARG A 354 18.29 -4.19 -7.40
N GLY A 355 18.31 -3.27 -8.36
CA GLY A 355 17.18 -2.40 -8.69
C GLY A 355 16.97 -2.24 -10.20
N PHE A 356 15.73 -1.88 -10.57
CA PHE A 356 15.39 -1.38 -11.91
C PHE A 356 14.50 -0.14 -11.77
N VAL A 357 14.43 0.68 -12.81
CA VAL A 357 13.49 1.80 -12.89
C VAL A 357 12.24 1.32 -13.63
N SER A 358 11.09 1.33 -12.96
CA SER A 358 9.82 0.94 -13.57
C SER A 358 9.35 1.99 -14.56
N GLU A 359 8.94 1.59 -15.76
CA GLU A 359 8.43 2.49 -16.79
C GLU A 359 7.09 3.13 -16.42
N ILE A 360 6.30 2.50 -15.52
CA ILE A 360 4.96 2.96 -15.13
C ILE A 360 5.00 4.38 -14.57
N ASP A 361 5.83 4.60 -13.55
CA ASP A 361 5.87 5.82 -12.73
C ASP A 361 7.29 6.36 -12.52
N GLY A 362 8.31 5.75 -13.15
CA GLY A 362 9.71 6.15 -13.02
C GLY A 362 10.32 5.81 -11.66
N SER A 363 9.65 5.04 -10.80
CA SER A 363 10.18 4.69 -9.49
C SER A 363 11.20 3.54 -9.57
N THR A 364 12.25 3.62 -8.76
CA THR A 364 13.18 2.51 -8.56
C THR A 364 12.53 1.40 -7.72
N GLN A 365 12.48 0.18 -8.26
CA GLN A 365 11.94 -1.02 -7.61
C GLN A 365 13.06 -2.04 -7.33
N PRO A 366 13.12 -2.66 -6.14
CA PRO A 366 14.14 -3.63 -5.81
C PRO A 366 13.80 -5.05 -6.29
N TYR A 367 14.83 -5.80 -6.65
CA TYR A 367 14.76 -7.24 -6.84
C TYR A 367 15.99 -7.94 -6.24
N GLY A 368 15.79 -9.13 -5.70
CA GLY A 368 16.86 -10.00 -5.22
C GLY A 368 17.31 -10.96 -6.32
N VAL A 369 18.60 -11.23 -6.40
CA VAL A 369 19.15 -12.28 -7.27
C VAL A 369 19.98 -13.24 -6.42
N ILE A 370 19.88 -14.55 -6.71
CA ILE A 370 20.81 -15.55 -6.20
C ILE A 370 21.59 -16.13 -7.36
N VAL A 371 22.85 -15.76 -7.47
CA VAL A 371 23.76 -16.20 -8.54
C VAL A 371 24.50 -17.46 -8.08
N PRO A 372 24.42 -18.60 -8.81
CA PRO A 372 25.04 -19.84 -8.37
C PRO A 372 26.57 -19.79 -8.52
N ARG A 373 27.25 -20.67 -7.79
CA ARG A 373 28.73 -20.74 -7.80
C ARG A 373 29.29 -20.97 -9.20
N GLY A 374 28.62 -21.78 -10.01
CA GLY A 374 29.03 -22.16 -11.36
C GLY A 374 28.75 -21.13 -12.46
N TYR A 375 28.09 -20.00 -12.16
CA TYR A 375 27.84 -18.98 -13.18
C TYR A 375 29.12 -18.15 -13.46
N ASP A 376 29.49 -18.06 -14.73
CA ASP A 376 30.64 -17.30 -15.23
C ASP A 376 30.30 -16.38 -16.42
N GLY A 377 29.03 -16.34 -16.83
CA GLY A 377 28.58 -15.54 -17.97
C GLY A 377 29.07 -16.03 -19.34
N SER A 378 29.64 -17.23 -19.45
CA SER A 378 30.10 -17.78 -20.74
C SER A 378 28.97 -18.41 -21.55
N ARG A 379 27.95 -18.97 -20.88
CA ARG A 379 26.80 -19.66 -21.48
C ARG A 379 25.46 -19.16 -20.91
N PRO A 380 24.37 -19.18 -21.71
CA PRO A 380 23.03 -18.96 -21.18
C PRO A 380 22.66 -19.95 -20.07
N MET A 381 22.06 -19.45 -18.99
CA MET A 381 21.64 -20.23 -17.83
C MET A 381 20.13 -20.10 -17.61
N ARG A 382 19.51 -21.16 -17.10
CA ARG A 382 18.09 -21.18 -16.68
C ARG A 382 17.83 -20.08 -15.64
N LEU A 383 16.64 -19.49 -15.68
CA LEU A 383 16.15 -18.51 -14.69
C LEU A 383 14.94 -19.07 -13.93
N ASP A 384 15.02 -19.06 -12.61
CA ASP A 384 13.90 -19.33 -11.72
C ASP A 384 13.38 -18.02 -11.13
N VAL A 385 12.19 -17.60 -11.54
CA VAL A 385 11.47 -16.47 -10.96
C VAL A 385 10.71 -16.96 -9.73
N VAL A 386 11.08 -16.46 -8.56
CA VAL A 386 10.60 -16.90 -7.24
C VAL A 386 9.80 -15.79 -6.59
N LEU A 387 8.48 -15.95 -6.57
CA LEU A 387 7.54 -15.02 -5.97
C LEU A 387 7.42 -15.29 -4.46
N HIS A 388 7.52 -14.23 -3.65
CA HIS A 388 7.50 -14.33 -2.19
C HIS A 388 6.08 -14.32 -1.61
N GLY A 389 5.95 -14.80 -0.37
CA GLY A 389 4.70 -14.71 0.40
C GLY A 389 4.35 -13.29 0.84
N SER A 390 3.16 -13.11 1.40
CA SER A 390 2.68 -11.80 1.85
C SER A 390 3.48 -11.26 3.04
N SER A 391 3.50 -9.94 3.15
CA SER A 391 4.07 -9.17 4.25
C SER A 391 3.21 -7.92 4.48
N LYS A 392 3.10 -7.43 5.70
CA LYS A 392 2.30 -6.21 5.92
C LYS A 392 2.85 -5.05 5.06
N PRO A 393 2.00 -4.35 4.28
CA PRO A 393 2.44 -3.24 3.46
C PRO A 393 2.67 -2.05 4.38
N VAL A 394 3.94 -1.81 4.71
CA VAL A 394 4.36 -0.77 5.65
C VAL A 394 5.46 0.09 5.04
N GLY A 395 5.90 1.13 5.74
CA GLY A 395 6.99 1.98 5.25
C GLY A 395 8.28 1.18 5.04
N MET A 396 8.53 0.16 5.87
CA MET A 396 9.76 -0.66 5.86
C MET A 396 9.85 -1.77 4.79
N SER A 397 8.91 -1.88 3.85
CA SER A 397 8.82 -3.04 2.93
C SER A 397 10.09 -3.30 2.11
N GLU A 398 10.64 -2.31 1.41
CA GLU A 398 11.84 -2.45 0.57
C GLU A 398 13.07 -2.82 1.41
N ILE A 399 13.20 -2.21 2.60
CA ILE A 399 14.33 -2.47 3.50
C ILE A 399 14.27 -3.90 4.05
N ARG A 400 13.09 -4.37 4.46
CA ARG A 400 12.90 -5.75 4.95
C ARG A 400 13.04 -6.78 3.84
N PHE A 401 12.61 -6.46 2.63
CA PHE A 401 12.84 -7.28 1.45
C PHE A 401 14.34 -7.35 1.12
N GLY A 402 14.99 -6.19 0.98
CA GLY A 402 16.40 -6.07 0.62
C GLY A 402 17.34 -6.76 1.61
N ALA A 403 17.05 -6.69 2.91
CA ALA A 403 17.82 -7.37 3.95
C ALA A 403 17.89 -8.89 3.78
N ARG A 404 16.94 -9.54 3.07
CA ARG A 404 17.00 -10.98 2.77
C ARG A 404 18.12 -11.33 1.79
N PHE A 405 18.57 -10.33 1.02
CA PHE A 405 19.57 -10.44 -0.03
C PHE A 405 20.86 -9.65 0.27
N ASP A 406 21.01 -9.07 1.46
CA ASP A 406 22.23 -8.39 1.89
C ASP A 406 23.30 -9.41 2.31
N GLY A 407 23.98 -9.98 1.33
CA GLY A 407 25.14 -10.86 1.51
C GLY A 407 26.48 -10.15 1.37
N GLY A 408 26.53 -8.81 1.41
CA GLY A 408 27.67 -8.01 0.96
C GLY A 408 27.61 -7.66 -0.53
N ASP A 409 28.56 -6.87 -1.02
CA ASP A 409 28.71 -6.54 -2.46
C ASP A 409 29.97 -7.12 -3.07
N GLU A 410 30.94 -7.49 -2.24
CA GLU A 410 32.20 -8.09 -2.67
C GLU A 410 32.10 -9.61 -2.62
N ASN A 411 32.97 -10.28 -3.37
CA ASN A 411 33.16 -11.73 -3.26
C ASN A 411 34.17 -11.97 -2.12
N ASP A 412 33.76 -12.61 -1.04
CA ASP A 412 34.68 -13.01 0.02
C ASP A 412 35.55 -14.20 -0.43
N GLU A 413 36.77 -14.31 0.11
CA GLU A 413 37.65 -15.47 -0.11
C GLU A 413 36.95 -16.75 0.41
N GLY A 414 36.36 -17.50 -0.52
CA GLY A 414 35.59 -18.71 -0.25
C GLY A 414 34.08 -18.48 -0.39
N SER A 415 33.61 -18.30 -1.63
CA SER A 415 32.21 -18.19 -2.13
C SER A 415 31.27 -19.35 -1.72
N SER A 416 31.29 -19.71 -0.43
CA SER A 416 30.65 -20.83 0.25
C SER A 416 29.16 -20.60 0.44
N ALA A 417 28.71 -19.34 0.44
CA ALA A 417 27.30 -18.96 0.52
C ALA A 417 26.56 -19.02 -0.83
N ALA A 418 27.28 -19.08 -1.97
CA ALA A 418 26.65 -19.25 -3.28
C ALA A 418 26.17 -20.71 -3.43
N PRO A 419 24.92 -20.95 -3.89
CA PRO A 419 24.40 -22.29 -4.05
C PRO A 419 25.11 -23.02 -5.21
N ASP A 420 25.15 -24.35 -5.11
CA ASP A 420 25.51 -25.22 -6.24
C ASP A 420 24.22 -25.57 -7.00
N ALA A 421 23.86 -24.71 -7.93
CA ALA A 421 22.68 -24.83 -8.77
C ALA A 421 23.03 -24.52 -10.23
N ASP A 422 22.25 -25.05 -11.16
CA ASP A 422 22.38 -24.84 -12.60
C ASP A 422 21.43 -23.74 -13.13
N TYR A 423 20.86 -22.94 -12.23
CA TYR A 423 19.98 -21.82 -12.51
C TYR A 423 20.30 -20.59 -11.64
N ILE A 424 19.93 -19.41 -12.14
CA ILE A 424 19.88 -18.16 -11.36
C ILE A 424 18.47 -18.02 -10.76
N GLU A 425 18.37 -17.54 -9.52
CA GLU A 425 17.06 -17.15 -8.96
C GLU A 425 16.85 -15.63 -9.05
N LEU A 426 15.67 -15.22 -9.50
CA LEU A 426 15.16 -13.84 -9.42
C LEU A 426 14.01 -13.79 -8.42
N HIS A 427 14.06 -12.84 -7.49
CA HIS A 427 13.01 -12.55 -6.53
C HIS A 427 12.55 -11.10 -6.73
N PRO A 428 11.40 -10.83 -7.36
CA PRO A 428 10.86 -9.48 -7.47
C PRO A 428 10.11 -9.07 -6.18
N LEU A 429 10.15 -7.78 -5.81
CA LEU A 429 9.27 -7.25 -4.75
C LEU A 429 7.81 -7.18 -5.22
N GLY A 430 7.57 -6.87 -6.50
CA GLY A 430 6.24 -6.91 -7.13
C GLY A 430 5.19 -6.02 -6.46
N ARG A 431 5.56 -4.80 -6.06
CA ARG A 431 4.69 -3.84 -5.36
C ARG A 431 4.04 -4.39 -4.07
N VAL A 432 4.79 -5.20 -3.32
CA VAL A 432 4.43 -5.72 -1.98
C VAL A 432 3.14 -6.56 -1.99
N GLU A 433 2.02 -6.03 -1.47
CA GLU A 433 0.78 -6.79 -1.27
C GLU A 433 -0.14 -6.80 -2.50
N ASN A 434 0.32 -6.30 -3.65
CA ASN A 434 -0.49 -6.31 -4.85
C ASN A 434 -0.71 -7.72 -5.45
N CYS A 435 -0.08 -8.76 -4.87
CA CYS A 435 -0.19 -10.16 -5.29
C CYS A 435 0.23 -10.37 -6.76
N TYR A 436 1.21 -9.58 -7.23
CA TYR A 436 1.74 -9.67 -8.60
C TYR A 436 0.66 -9.48 -9.68
N ARG A 437 -0.27 -8.56 -9.45
CA ARG A 437 -1.31 -8.13 -10.41
C ARG A 437 -0.98 -6.72 -10.90
N TRP A 438 -1.69 -6.20 -11.91
CA TRP A 438 -1.58 -4.79 -12.32
C TRP A 438 -0.12 -4.29 -12.44
N ALA A 439 0.26 -3.24 -11.70
CA ALA A 439 1.64 -2.76 -11.64
C ALA A 439 2.63 -3.80 -11.06
N GLY A 440 2.19 -4.62 -10.10
CA GLY A 440 3.01 -5.72 -9.56
C GLY A 440 3.28 -6.83 -10.57
N GLU A 441 2.37 -7.05 -11.54
CA GLU A 441 2.57 -7.95 -12.68
C GLU A 441 3.63 -7.37 -13.63
N THR A 442 3.51 -6.08 -13.98
CA THR A 442 4.50 -5.37 -14.81
C THR A 442 5.88 -5.43 -14.18
N ASP A 443 6.00 -5.15 -12.87
CA ASP A 443 7.26 -5.22 -12.12
C ASP A 443 7.93 -6.60 -12.21
N VAL A 444 7.16 -7.71 -12.25
CA VAL A 444 7.74 -9.06 -12.41
C VAL A 444 8.41 -9.19 -13.77
N PHE A 445 7.74 -8.78 -14.84
CA PHE A 445 8.29 -8.84 -16.19
C PHE A 445 9.45 -7.85 -16.39
N GLU A 446 9.37 -6.64 -15.83
CA GLU A 446 10.49 -5.68 -15.84
C GLU A 446 11.71 -6.21 -15.08
N ALA A 447 11.50 -6.92 -13.96
CA ALA A 447 12.59 -7.56 -13.23
C ALA A 447 13.22 -8.73 -14.00
N ILE A 448 12.42 -9.53 -14.73
CA ILE A 448 12.92 -10.57 -15.65
C ILE A 448 13.80 -9.93 -16.73
N GLU A 449 13.34 -8.84 -17.33
CA GLU A 449 14.10 -8.11 -18.35
C GLU A 449 15.37 -7.48 -17.78
N ALA A 450 15.33 -6.92 -16.57
CA ALA A 450 16.50 -6.41 -15.87
C ALA A 450 17.53 -7.53 -15.62
N VAL A 451 17.11 -8.72 -15.18
CA VAL A 451 18.02 -9.87 -15.04
C VAL A 451 18.58 -10.30 -16.40
N CYS A 452 17.76 -10.37 -17.45
CA CYS A 452 18.22 -10.74 -18.79
C CYS A 452 19.22 -9.74 -19.40
N ARG A 453 19.16 -8.45 -19.03
CA ARG A 453 20.17 -7.45 -19.41
C ARG A 453 21.49 -7.65 -18.68
N ASN A 454 21.44 -8.07 -17.41
CA ASN A 454 22.60 -8.14 -16.53
C ASN A 454 23.26 -9.53 -16.47
N TYR A 455 22.55 -10.58 -16.90
CA TYR A 455 23.01 -11.96 -16.90
C TYR A 455 22.64 -12.66 -18.20
N ARG A 456 23.47 -13.61 -18.66
CA ARG A 456 23.16 -14.43 -19.83
C ARG A 456 22.13 -15.48 -19.43
N ILE A 457 20.86 -15.14 -19.59
CA ILE A 457 19.74 -16.01 -19.34
C ILE A 457 19.34 -16.74 -20.63
N ASP A 458 19.01 -18.02 -20.48
CA ASP A 458 18.30 -18.77 -21.51
C ASP A 458 16.80 -18.50 -21.42
N ARG A 459 16.28 -17.77 -22.41
CA ARG A 459 14.88 -17.35 -22.44
C ARG A 459 13.89 -18.49 -22.63
N ASP A 460 14.35 -19.63 -23.14
CA ASP A 460 13.51 -20.83 -23.31
C ASP A 460 13.46 -21.67 -22.03
N ARG A 461 14.20 -21.26 -20.99
CA ARG A 461 14.28 -21.95 -19.70
C ARG A 461 14.02 -20.97 -18.55
N ILE A 462 12.89 -20.26 -18.63
CA ILE A 462 12.38 -19.44 -17.53
C ILE A 462 11.28 -20.22 -16.80
N VAL A 463 11.44 -20.39 -15.50
CA VAL A 463 10.49 -21.07 -14.59
C VAL A 463 9.86 -20.04 -13.67
N LEU A 464 8.57 -20.21 -13.35
CA LEU A 464 7.88 -19.40 -12.35
C LEU A 464 7.46 -20.24 -11.16
N ARG A 465 7.82 -19.84 -9.94
CA ARG A 465 7.41 -20.54 -8.71
C ARG A 465 7.21 -19.58 -7.55
N GLY A 466 6.54 -20.02 -6.49
CA GLY A 466 6.34 -19.17 -5.32
C GLY A 466 5.50 -19.82 -4.23
N MET A 467 5.58 -19.25 -3.03
CA MET A 467 4.86 -19.70 -1.83
C MET A 467 3.74 -18.72 -1.46
N SER A 468 2.59 -19.19 -0.98
CA SER A 468 1.55 -18.34 -0.37
C SER A 468 1.01 -17.29 -1.36
N MET A 469 1.12 -15.99 -1.07
CA MET A 469 0.87 -14.92 -2.05
C MET A 469 1.65 -15.14 -3.36
N GLY A 470 2.89 -15.60 -3.28
CA GLY A 470 3.71 -15.94 -4.44
C GLY A 470 3.19 -17.15 -5.21
N ALA A 471 2.50 -18.09 -4.56
CA ALA A 471 1.83 -19.19 -5.25
C ALA A 471 0.57 -18.70 -5.97
N SER A 472 -0.20 -17.78 -5.37
CA SER A 472 -1.29 -17.08 -6.05
C SER A 472 -0.79 -16.29 -7.26
N GLY A 473 0.33 -15.59 -7.13
CA GLY A 473 1.01 -14.94 -8.25
C GLY A 473 1.50 -15.93 -9.32
N THR A 474 1.98 -17.10 -8.90
CA THR A 474 2.43 -18.16 -9.83
C THR A 474 1.28 -18.71 -10.65
N TRP A 475 0.13 -18.98 -10.02
CA TRP A 475 -1.09 -19.37 -10.73
C TRP A 475 -1.60 -18.24 -11.63
N HIS A 476 -1.61 -17.00 -11.12
CA HIS A 476 -2.09 -15.82 -11.85
C HIS A 476 -1.26 -15.60 -13.12
N LEU A 477 0.04 -15.38 -13.00
CA LEU A 477 0.91 -15.08 -14.14
C LEU A 477 1.11 -16.30 -15.04
N GLY A 478 1.31 -17.48 -14.45
CA GLY A 478 1.60 -18.71 -15.18
C GLY A 478 0.45 -19.13 -16.09
N LEU A 479 -0.79 -19.13 -15.58
CA LEU A 479 -1.94 -19.55 -16.39
C LEU A 479 -2.41 -18.46 -17.36
N LYS A 480 -2.09 -17.19 -17.12
CA LYS A 480 -2.50 -16.07 -17.98
C LYS A 480 -1.46 -15.74 -19.07
N HIS A 481 -0.20 -16.11 -18.84
CA HIS A 481 0.91 -16.04 -19.81
C HIS A 481 1.57 -17.41 -19.97
N PRO A 482 0.83 -18.45 -20.38
CA PRO A 482 1.29 -19.84 -20.34
C PRO A 482 2.44 -20.13 -21.33
N ASP A 483 2.66 -19.28 -22.32
CA ASP A 483 3.76 -19.38 -23.27
C ASP A 483 5.04 -18.66 -22.82
N ARG A 484 5.06 -18.07 -21.61
CA ARG A 484 6.23 -17.33 -21.09
C ARG A 484 7.11 -18.15 -20.15
N PHE A 485 6.64 -19.32 -19.71
CA PHE A 485 7.32 -20.14 -18.73
C PHE A 485 7.36 -21.60 -19.18
N VAL A 486 8.51 -22.26 -19.01
CA VAL A 486 8.66 -23.68 -19.35
C VAL A 486 7.95 -24.60 -18.35
N ALA A 487 7.77 -24.14 -17.12
CA ALA A 487 7.00 -24.81 -16.07
C ALA A 487 6.65 -23.83 -14.96
N ILE A 488 5.57 -24.12 -14.21
CA ILE A 488 5.21 -23.39 -13.00
C ILE A 488 5.17 -24.29 -11.75
N GLY A 489 5.64 -23.75 -10.62
CA GLY A 489 5.72 -24.43 -9.33
C GLY A 489 5.02 -23.67 -8.20
N PRO A 490 3.69 -23.56 -8.19
CA PRO A 490 2.94 -22.92 -7.11
C PRO A 490 2.87 -23.82 -5.88
N TYR A 491 3.01 -23.26 -4.68
CA TYR A 491 2.74 -24.00 -3.45
C TYR A 491 2.11 -23.16 -2.32
N CYS A 492 1.00 -23.65 -1.76
CA CYS A 492 0.25 -23.02 -0.66
C CYS A 492 -0.48 -21.69 -1.00
N GLY A 493 -0.97 -21.47 -2.23
CA GLY A 493 -1.63 -20.22 -2.65
C GLY A 493 -3.15 -20.30 -2.83
N TYR A 494 -3.84 -19.16 -2.75
CA TYR A 494 -5.26 -19.06 -3.10
C TYR A 494 -5.47 -18.83 -4.60
N VAL A 495 -6.64 -19.24 -5.10
CA VAL A 495 -6.93 -19.29 -6.55
C VAL A 495 -8.34 -18.80 -6.92
N ASP A 496 -9.17 -18.52 -5.93
CA ASP A 496 -10.60 -18.15 -6.04
C ASP A 496 -10.89 -17.13 -4.93
N THR A 497 -11.67 -16.09 -5.21
CA THR A 497 -11.89 -14.99 -4.26
C THR A 497 -12.97 -15.33 -3.22
N HIS A 498 -14.14 -15.80 -3.66
CA HIS A 498 -15.27 -16.06 -2.77
C HIS A 498 -14.99 -17.21 -1.80
N ARG A 499 -14.63 -18.39 -2.31
CA ARG A 499 -14.41 -19.59 -1.51
C ARG A 499 -13.19 -19.44 -0.61
N PHE A 500 -12.14 -18.75 -1.06
CA PHE A 500 -10.99 -18.48 -0.20
C PHE A 500 -11.35 -17.57 0.98
N SER A 501 -12.22 -16.58 0.77
CA SER A 501 -12.67 -15.67 1.84
C SER A 501 -13.45 -16.37 2.95
N GLU A 502 -13.94 -17.59 2.71
CA GLU A 502 -14.63 -18.44 3.69
C GLU A 502 -13.67 -19.23 4.60
N THR A 503 -12.36 -19.21 4.32
CA THR A 503 -11.35 -19.89 5.15
C THR A 503 -11.46 -19.40 6.60
N PRO A 504 -11.52 -20.29 7.61
CA PRO A 504 -11.78 -19.94 9.00
C PRO A 504 -10.57 -19.33 9.72
N ILE A 505 -9.98 -18.29 9.13
CA ILE A 505 -8.87 -17.53 9.70
C ILE A 505 -9.40 -16.28 10.40
N PRO A 506 -8.97 -16.01 11.65
CA PRO A 506 -9.35 -14.79 12.34
C PRO A 506 -9.09 -13.54 11.50
N LYS A 507 -10.07 -12.64 11.45
CA LYS A 507 -10.05 -11.34 10.73
C LYS A 507 -10.14 -11.42 9.21
N PHE A 508 -10.21 -12.61 8.58
CA PHE A 508 -10.53 -12.68 7.15
C PHE A 508 -11.88 -12.00 6.88
N ILE A 509 -11.94 -11.27 5.75
CA ILE A 509 -13.13 -10.55 5.31
C ILE A 509 -13.85 -11.44 4.32
N LYS A 510 -15.03 -11.93 4.70
CA LYS A 510 -15.88 -12.72 3.81
C LYS A 510 -16.35 -11.87 2.64
N VAL A 511 -16.13 -12.35 1.43
CA VAL A 511 -16.62 -11.74 0.20
C VAL A 511 -17.95 -12.39 -0.13
N GLY A 512 -19.04 -11.74 0.28
CA GLY A 512 -20.41 -12.13 -0.11
C GLY A 512 -20.73 -11.71 -1.55
N PRO A 513 -21.99 -11.84 -1.99
CA PRO A 513 -22.41 -11.39 -3.32
C PRO A 513 -22.03 -9.93 -3.60
N LEU A 514 -21.40 -9.69 -4.74
CA LEU A 514 -20.96 -8.39 -5.18
C LEU A 514 -21.91 -7.81 -6.24
N PRO A 515 -21.87 -6.50 -6.51
CA PRO A 515 -22.49 -5.93 -7.70
C PRO A 515 -21.98 -6.63 -8.97
N LEU A 516 -22.86 -6.81 -9.97
CA LEU A 516 -22.55 -7.58 -11.19
C LEU A 516 -21.25 -7.15 -11.90
N HIS A 517 -20.92 -5.85 -11.90
CA HIS A 517 -19.69 -5.38 -12.52
C HIS A 517 -18.42 -5.83 -11.76
N GLN A 518 -18.49 -5.98 -10.44
CA GLN A 518 -17.40 -6.51 -9.63
C GLN A 518 -17.29 -8.03 -9.75
N GLU A 519 -18.42 -8.76 -9.78
CA GLU A 519 -18.46 -10.21 -10.04
C GLU A 519 -17.73 -10.55 -11.34
N ARG A 520 -18.02 -9.81 -12.43
CA ARG A 520 -17.30 -9.95 -13.70
C ARG A 520 -15.81 -9.64 -13.58
N GLY A 521 -15.45 -8.64 -12.76
CA GLY A 521 -14.06 -8.26 -12.52
C GLY A 521 -13.23 -9.36 -11.83
N LEU A 522 -13.87 -10.27 -11.08
CA LEU A 522 -13.18 -11.38 -10.42
C LEU A 522 -12.54 -12.36 -11.40
N HIS A 523 -13.07 -12.49 -12.63
CA HIS A 523 -12.44 -13.28 -13.71
C HIS A 523 -11.05 -12.76 -14.12
N MET A 524 -10.64 -11.56 -13.67
CA MET A 524 -9.26 -11.10 -13.83
C MET A 524 -8.32 -11.63 -12.74
N LEU A 525 -8.85 -11.96 -11.57
CA LEU A 525 -8.09 -12.43 -10.41
C LEU A 525 -8.06 -13.95 -10.33
N ASP A 526 -9.23 -14.56 -10.44
CA ASP A 526 -9.45 -15.95 -10.07
C ASP A 526 -8.78 -16.88 -11.09
N SER A 527 -7.75 -17.58 -10.63
CA SER A 527 -6.89 -18.38 -11.51
C SER A 527 -7.55 -19.72 -11.88
N VAL A 528 -8.57 -20.14 -11.12
CA VAL A 528 -9.41 -21.29 -11.45
C VAL A 528 -10.07 -21.16 -12.83
N ASP A 529 -10.34 -19.94 -13.28
CA ASP A 529 -10.96 -19.67 -14.58
C ASP A 529 -10.03 -19.90 -15.78
N TYR A 530 -8.72 -20.05 -15.50
CA TYR A 530 -7.66 -20.23 -16.49
C TYR A 530 -7.02 -21.64 -16.40
N ALA A 531 -7.59 -22.56 -15.61
CA ALA A 531 -7.03 -23.90 -15.42
C ALA A 531 -6.78 -24.67 -16.74
N ALA A 532 -7.57 -24.41 -17.78
CA ALA A 532 -7.39 -25.01 -19.11
C ALA A 532 -6.00 -24.73 -19.72
N ASN A 533 -5.38 -23.59 -19.37
CA ASN A 533 -4.07 -23.20 -19.88
C ASN A 533 -2.92 -24.01 -19.27
N ALA A 534 -3.18 -24.82 -18.24
CA ALA A 534 -2.21 -25.82 -17.76
C ALA A 534 -1.97 -26.97 -18.76
N SER A 535 -2.74 -27.03 -19.86
CA SER A 535 -2.41 -27.86 -21.02
C SER A 535 -1.27 -27.30 -21.88
N VAL A 536 -0.94 -26.02 -21.72
CA VAL A 536 0.16 -25.33 -22.40
C VAL A 536 1.38 -25.24 -21.49
N VAL A 537 1.18 -24.85 -20.22
CA VAL A 537 2.26 -24.74 -19.23
C VAL A 537 2.16 -25.84 -18.17
N PRO A 538 3.18 -26.71 -18.01
CA PRO A 538 3.19 -27.72 -16.96
C PRO A 538 3.12 -27.07 -15.57
N ALA A 539 2.11 -27.46 -14.77
CA ALA A 539 1.93 -26.99 -13.41
C ALA A 539 2.24 -28.09 -12.39
N ILE A 540 3.32 -27.91 -11.62
CA ILE A 540 3.77 -28.85 -10.60
C ILE A 540 3.40 -28.28 -9.23
N ALA A 541 2.14 -28.48 -8.81
CA ALA A 541 1.62 -27.88 -7.59
C ALA A 541 2.02 -28.67 -6.34
N ALA A 542 2.29 -27.97 -5.24
CA ALA A 542 2.57 -28.61 -3.95
C ALA A 542 1.84 -27.95 -2.78
N ILE A 543 1.53 -28.70 -1.72
CA ILE A 543 0.95 -28.16 -0.48
C ILE A 543 1.24 -29.06 0.72
N GLY A 544 1.27 -28.49 1.92
CA GLY A 544 1.26 -29.25 3.17
C GLY A 544 -0.11 -29.85 3.47
N ASP A 545 -0.17 -31.09 3.94
CA ASP A 545 -1.44 -31.76 4.29
C ASP A 545 -2.17 -31.14 5.49
N GLN A 546 -1.48 -30.34 6.31
CA GLN A 546 -2.04 -29.56 7.42
C GLN A 546 -2.09 -28.06 7.10
N ASP A 547 -1.91 -27.66 5.84
CA ASP A 547 -2.00 -26.25 5.47
C ASP A 547 -3.43 -25.74 5.72
N VAL A 548 -3.52 -24.59 6.39
CA VAL A 548 -4.77 -23.89 6.66
C VAL A 548 -5.47 -23.49 5.35
N PHE A 549 -4.73 -23.36 4.24
CA PHE A 549 -5.23 -23.11 2.89
C PHE A 549 -5.37 -24.36 2.03
N PHE A 550 -5.34 -25.57 2.60
CA PHE A 550 -5.47 -26.82 1.83
C PHE A 550 -6.67 -26.83 0.89
N GLN A 551 -7.79 -26.21 1.31
CA GLN A 551 -8.98 -26.11 0.49
C GLN A 551 -8.73 -25.37 -0.84
N ALA A 552 -7.87 -24.35 -0.89
CA ALA A 552 -7.55 -23.66 -2.14
C ALA A 552 -6.88 -24.60 -3.16
N HIS A 553 -6.08 -25.55 -2.68
CA HIS A 553 -5.45 -26.56 -3.52
C HIS A 553 -6.45 -27.59 -4.05
N VAL A 554 -7.43 -27.98 -3.22
CA VAL A 554 -8.58 -28.80 -3.66
C VAL A 554 -9.38 -28.08 -4.74
N ILE A 555 -9.65 -26.78 -4.55
CA ILE A 555 -10.38 -25.94 -5.50
C ILE A 555 -9.69 -25.90 -6.86
N MET A 556 -8.36 -25.77 -6.89
CA MET A 556 -7.61 -25.82 -8.15
C MET A 556 -7.67 -27.22 -8.79
N GLY A 557 -7.58 -28.29 -8.00
CA GLY A 557 -7.75 -29.66 -8.49
C GLY A 557 -9.13 -29.92 -9.10
N GLU A 558 -10.20 -29.37 -8.51
CA GLU A 558 -11.55 -29.38 -9.08
C GLU A 558 -11.58 -28.62 -10.43
N ALA A 559 -10.89 -27.47 -10.52
CA ALA A 559 -10.81 -26.71 -11.76
C ALA A 559 -10.08 -27.48 -12.88
N PHE A 560 -8.94 -28.11 -12.58
CA PHE A 560 -8.24 -28.99 -13.53
C PHE A 560 -9.17 -30.13 -14.00
N SER A 561 -9.87 -30.77 -13.08
CA SER A 561 -10.80 -31.86 -13.39
C SER A 561 -11.95 -31.41 -14.31
N ARG A 562 -12.51 -30.21 -14.09
CA ARG A 562 -13.54 -29.63 -14.99
C ARG A 562 -13.02 -29.40 -16.41
N GLU A 563 -11.73 -29.13 -16.56
CA GLU A 563 -11.08 -28.90 -17.85
C GLU A 563 -10.56 -30.20 -18.50
N GLY A 564 -10.75 -31.35 -17.85
CA GLY A 564 -10.26 -32.65 -18.30
C GLY A 564 -8.74 -32.83 -18.13
N LEU A 565 -8.13 -32.11 -17.20
CA LEU A 565 -6.70 -32.15 -16.91
C LEU A 565 -6.43 -32.84 -15.57
N GLU A 566 -5.28 -33.50 -15.46
CA GLU A 566 -4.77 -34.03 -14.19
C GLU A 566 -3.80 -33.02 -13.58
N MET A 567 -4.05 -32.61 -12.32
CA MET A 567 -3.14 -31.74 -11.59
C MET A 567 -2.02 -32.58 -11.00
N VAL A 568 -0.76 -32.22 -11.29
CA VAL A 568 0.37 -32.78 -10.53
C VAL A 568 0.27 -32.26 -9.11
N ASN A 569 -0.12 -33.16 -8.20
CA ASN A 569 -0.50 -32.84 -6.84
C ASN A 569 0.51 -33.43 -5.84
N LEU A 570 1.51 -32.63 -5.45
CA LEU A 570 2.50 -33.04 -4.45
C LEU A 570 2.03 -32.65 -3.05
N ILE A 571 1.78 -33.64 -2.19
CA ILE A 571 1.36 -33.43 -0.81
C ILE A 571 2.53 -33.66 0.14
N SER A 572 2.90 -32.61 0.87
CA SER A 572 3.95 -32.61 1.90
C SER A 572 3.38 -33.12 3.23
N PRO A 573 3.79 -34.32 3.71
CA PRO A 573 3.17 -34.93 4.88
C PRO A 573 3.54 -34.23 6.19
N GLY A 574 2.54 -33.98 7.05
CA GLY A 574 2.72 -33.41 8.38
C GLY A 574 3.12 -31.92 8.41
N THR A 575 3.03 -31.19 7.30
CA THR A 575 3.43 -29.78 7.23
C THR A 575 2.22 -28.84 7.13
N GLY A 576 2.31 -27.71 7.82
CA GLY A 576 1.32 -26.63 7.77
C GLY A 576 1.51 -25.74 6.53
N HIS A 577 1.56 -24.41 6.74
CA HIS A 577 1.76 -23.42 5.69
C HIS A 577 3.22 -23.35 5.16
N THR A 578 3.72 -24.49 4.72
CA THR A 578 5.06 -24.73 4.17
C THR A 578 5.11 -26.13 3.53
N ILE A 579 6.13 -26.39 2.72
CA ILE A 579 6.45 -27.74 2.23
C ILE A 579 7.77 -28.23 2.81
N ASP A 580 7.92 -29.54 2.97
CA ASP A 580 9.14 -30.17 3.46
C ASP A 580 10.23 -30.26 2.35
N PRO A 581 11.52 -30.43 2.72
CA PRO A 581 12.61 -30.49 1.75
C PRO A 581 12.48 -31.61 0.71
N VAL A 582 11.87 -32.76 1.04
CA VAL A 582 11.68 -33.89 0.11
C VAL A 582 10.64 -33.52 -0.94
N THR A 583 9.49 -33.00 -0.53
CA THR A 583 8.45 -32.55 -1.46
C THR A 583 8.95 -31.41 -2.34
N HIS A 584 9.69 -30.45 -1.77
CA HIS A 584 10.33 -29.39 -2.54
C HIS A 584 11.35 -29.93 -3.56
N ALA A 585 12.19 -30.88 -3.16
CA ALA A 585 13.15 -31.51 -4.07
C ALA A 585 12.47 -32.26 -5.23
N GLU A 586 11.36 -32.94 -4.96
CA GLU A 586 10.58 -33.62 -6.01
C GLU A 586 9.90 -32.62 -6.96
N GLN A 587 9.35 -31.52 -6.43
CA GLN A 587 8.83 -30.42 -7.26
C GLN A 587 9.92 -29.89 -8.19
N MET A 588 11.09 -29.56 -7.64
CA MET A 588 12.23 -29.04 -8.39
C MET A 588 12.76 -30.05 -9.42
N ARG A 589 12.76 -31.34 -9.11
CA ARG A 589 13.15 -32.41 -10.04
C ARG A 589 12.22 -32.44 -11.25
N ARG A 590 10.90 -32.40 -11.04
CA ARG A 590 9.90 -32.39 -12.14
C ARG A 590 9.99 -31.13 -12.98
N ILE A 591 10.14 -29.97 -12.36
CA ILE A 591 10.39 -28.71 -13.06
C ILE A 591 11.68 -28.81 -13.89
N GLY A 592 12.73 -29.41 -13.34
CA GLY A 592 14.01 -29.62 -14.02
C GLY A 592 13.89 -30.48 -15.29
N VAL A 593 12.95 -31.43 -15.34
CA VAL A 593 12.69 -32.22 -16.56
C VAL A 593 12.19 -31.31 -17.69
N HIS A 594 11.15 -30.52 -17.44
CA HIS A 594 10.62 -29.57 -18.43
C HIS A 594 11.65 -28.51 -18.81
N ALA A 595 12.37 -27.96 -17.82
CA ALA A 595 13.39 -26.97 -18.08
C ALA A 595 14.58 -27.52 -18.89
N ALA A 596 14.85 -28.82 -18.87
CA ALA A 596 15.87 -29.44 -19.70
C ALA A 596 15.43 -29.56 -21.18
N GLU A 597 14.13 -29.69 -21.44
CA GLU A 597 13.54 -29.72 -22.78
C GLU A 597 13.47 -28.31 -23.39
N GLY A 598 13.18 -27.30 -22.56
CA GLY A 598 12.98 -25.92 -23.00
C GLY A 598 11.58 -25.66 -23.53
N LEU A 599 11.25 -24.38 -23.72
CA LEU A 599 9.95 -23.95 -24.21
C LEU A 599 9.76 -24.31 -25.70
N ASN A 600 8.64 -24.96 -26.04
CA ASN A 600 8.26 -25.18 -27.43
C ASN A 600 7.50 -23.96 -27.98
N HIS A 601 8.12 -23.21 -28.90
CA HIS A 601 7.53 -22.00 -29.49
C HIS A 601 6.49 -22.27 -30.60
N ASP A 602 6.45 -23.48 -31.17
CA ASP A 602 5.50 -23.85 -32.23
C ASP A 602 4.79 -25.17 -31.92
N PRO A 603 3.90 -25.19 -30.91
CA PRO A 603 3.18 -26.40 -30.55
C PRO A 603 2.18 -26.81 -31.64
N ALA A 604 2.18 -28.09 -32.00
CA ALA A 604 1.27 -28.65 -33.01
C ALA A 604 -0.21 -28.60 -32.58
N GLN A 605 -0.48 -28.50 -31.28
CA GLN A 605 -1.83 -28.35 -30.72
C GLN A 605 -1.82 -27.23 -29.70
N LEU A 606 -2.87 -26.43 -29.71
CA LEU A 606 -3.03 -25.30 -28.80
C LEU A 606 -4.44 -25.26 -28.24
N ARG A 607 -4.56 -25.11 -26.93
CA ARG A 607 -5.79 -24.76 -26.23
C ARG A 607 -5.51 -23.55 -25.36
N PHE A 608 -6.24 -22.46 -25.59
CA PHE A 608 -6.05 -21.21 -24.87
C PHE A 608 -7.40 -20.65 -24.40
N VAL A 609 -7.45 -20.27 -23.13
CA VAL A 609 -8.60 -19.65 -22.48
C VAL A 609 -8.18 -18.30 -21.92
N THR A 610 -9.01 -17.28 -22.15
CA THR A 610 -8.88 -15.97 -21.51
C THR A 610 -10.23 -15.35 -21.28
N TRP A 611 -10.28 -14.31 -20.45
CA TRP A 611 -11.51 -13.55 -20.15
C TRP A 611 -11.34 -12.07 -20.50
N THR A 612 -10.17 -11.65 -20.98
CA THR A 612 -9.87 -10.26 -21.33
C THR A 612 -8.73 -10.21 -22.35
N LEU A 613 -8.72 -9.19 -23.21
CA LEU A 613 -7.61 -8.95 -24.15
C LEU A 613 -6.33 -8.45 -23.47
N LYS A 614 -6.31 -8.27 -22.14
CA LYS A 614 -5.05 -8.10 -21.41
C LYS A 614 -4.13 -9.31 -21.62
N TYR A 615 -4.70 -10.53 -21.61
CA TYR A 615 -4.00 -11.79 -21.82
C TYR A 615 -4.43 -12.38 -23.16
N HIS A 616 -3.82 -11.91 -24.24
CA HIS A 616 -4.29 -12.12 -25.60
C HIS A 616 -3.37 -13.00 -26.46
N ARG A 617 -2.18 -13.38 -25.99
CA ARG A 617 -1.21 -14.15 -26.77
C ARG A 617 -0.92 -15.49 -26.13
N CYS A 618 -0.71 -16.49 -26.98
CA CYS A 618 -0.23 -17.80 -26.59
C CYS A 618 0.43 -18.47 -27.81
N HIS A 619 1.76 -18.56 -27.82
CA HIS A 619 2.55 -19.11 -28.93
C HIS A 619 2.20 -18.44 -30.28
N TRP A 620 1.75 -19.22 -31.28
CA TRP A 620 1.36 -18.73 -32.60
C TRP A 620 -0.02 -18.04 -32.64
N LEU A 621 -0.76 -17.94 -31.53
CA LEU A 621 -2.06 -17.28 -31.47
C LEU A 621 -1.98 -15.86 -30.87
N GLU A 622 -2.66 -14.91 -31.50
CA GLU A 622 -2.97 -13.59 -30.94
C GLU A 622 -4.47 -13.32 -31.04
N LEU A 623 -5.17 -13.14 -29.92
CA LEU A 623 -6.55 -12.70 -29.89
C LEU A 623 -6.62 -11.18 -30.05
N LEU A 624 -7.53 -10.71 -30.89
CA LEU A 624 -7.63 -9.30 -31.31
C LEU A 624 -8.97 -8.66 -30.97
N GLY A 625 -9.98 -9.46 -30.67
CA GLY A 625 -11.33 -9.00 -30.32
C GLY A 625 -12.12 -10.11 -29.65
N LEU A 626 -12.94 -9.73 -28.68
CA LEU A 626 -13.86 -10.64 -27.99
C LEU A 626 -15.31 -10.32 -28.37
N GLY A 627 -16.25 -11.21 -28.06
CA GLY A 627 -17.67 -10.86 -28.13
C GLY A 627 -18.07 -9.97 -26.95
N ARG A 628 -17.71 -10.40 -25.74
CA ARG A 628 -17.84 -9.65 -24.50
C ARG A 628 -16.60 -9.87 -23.64
N HIS A 629 -16.03 -8.79 -23.11
CA HIS A 629 -15.02 -8.90 -22.07
C HIS A 629 -15.63 -9.47 -20.78
N TYR A 630 -14.82 -10.25 -20.04
CA TYR A 630 -15.18 -10.96 -18.81
C TYR A 630 -16.22 -12.07 -18.98
N ASP A 631 -16.43 -12.51 -20.22
CA ASP A 631 -17.02 -13.82 -20.52
C ASP A 631 -15.90 -14.75 -21.05
N ARG A 632 -15.98 -16.05 -20.76
CA ARG A 632 -14.97 -17.02 -21.18
C ARG A 632 -14.78 -17.04 -22.70
N ALA A 633 -13.58 -16.64 -23.15
CA ALA A 633 -13.09 -16.87 -24.49
C ALA A 633 -12.24 -18.14 -24.54
N GLU A 634 -12.47 -18.99 -25.54
CA GLU A 634 -11.71 -20.24 -25.69
C GLU A 634 -11.40 -20.51 -27.16
N PHE A 635 -10.14 -20.84 -27.41
CA PHE A 635 -9.61 -21.21 -28.70
C PHE A 635 -8.98 -22.61 -28.62
N ARG A 636 -9.28 -23.47 -29.59
CA ARG A 636 -8.56 -24.73 -29.82
C ARG A 636 -8.19 -24.88 -31.27
N GLY A 637 -6.92 -25.14 -31.52
CA GLY A 637 -6.43 -25.37 -32.87
C GLY A 637 -5.35 -26.42 -32.93
N ARG A 638 -5.18 -26.99 -34.12
CA ARG A 638 -4.09 -27.89 -34.47
C ARG A 638 -3.46 -27.46 -35.77
N THR A 639 -2.19 -27.82 -35.93
CA THR A 639 -1.41 -27.52 -37.11
C THR A 639 -0.71 -28.78 -37.61
N SER A 640 -0.43 -28.81 -38.91
CA SER A 640 0.37 -29.85 -39.56
C SER A 640 1.70 -29.28 -40.07
N GLU A 641 2.61 -30.18 -40.41
CA GLU A 641 3.95 -29.84 -40.92
C GLU A 641 3.91 -29.09 -42.26
N ASP A 642 2.89 -29.33 -43.09
CA ASP A 642 2.68 -28.64 -44.36
C ASP A 642 2.02 -27.25 -44.19
N GLY A 643 1.79 -26.80 -42.96
CA GLY A 643 1.26 -25.49 -42.65
C GLY A 643 -0.27 -25.40 -42.62
N ALA A 644 -1.01 -26.51 -42.73
CA ALA A 644 -2.46 -26.46 -42.58
C ALA A 644 -2.82 -26.16 -41.12
N VAL A 645 -3.82 -25.29 -40.92
CA VAL A 645 -4.31 -24.90 -39.60
C VAL A 645 -5.79 -25.23 -39.50
N GLU A 646 -6.17 -25.94 -38.43
CA GLU A 646 -7.55 -26.29 -38.15
C GLU A 646 -7.95 -25.83 -36.75
N ILE A 647 -8.99 -25.00 -36.68
CA ILE A 647 -9.54 -24.47 -35.45
C ILE A 647 -10.81 -25.24 -35.12
N THR A 648 -10.81 -26.02 -34.06
CA THR A 648 -11.96 -26.87 -33.67
C THR A 648 -12.86 -26.23 -32.63
N GLN A 649 -12.40 -25.15 -31.98
CA GLN A 649 -13.20 -24.39 -31.03
C GLN A 649 -12.83 -22.92 -31.08
N VAL A 650 -13.83 -22.05 -31.21
CA VAL A 650 -13.69 -20.59 -31.16
C VAL A 650 -14.92 -20.01 -30.47
N LYS A 651 -14.80 -19.73 -29.17
CA LYS A 651 -15.90 -19.23 -28.31
C LYS A 651 -15.59 -17.81 -27.85
N ASN A 652 -16.58 -16.91 -27.94
CA ASN A 652 -16.48 -15.51 -27.50
C ASN A 652 -15.29 -14.74 -28.11
N ILE A 653 -14.82 -15.14 -29.30
CA ILE A 653 -13.76 -14.47 -30.04
C ILE A 653 -14.37 -13.93 -31.32
N THR A 654 -14.11 -12.66 -31.61
CA THR A 654 -14.57 -11.97 -32.83
C THR A 654 -13.44 -11.77 -33.82
N ARG A 655 -12.19 -11.67 -33.34
CA ARG A 655 -10.99 -11.47 -34.18
C ARG A 655 -9.79 -12.17 -33.56
N PHE A 656 -8.97 -12.82 -34.38
CA PHE A 656 -7.67 -13.38 -33.96
C PHE A 656 -6.67 -13.35 -35.12
N ALA A 657 -5.38 -13.54 -34.80
CA ALA A 657 -4.33 -13.70 -35.78
C ALA A 657 -3.48 -14.95 -35.49
N ILE A 658 -2.93 -15.50 -36.57
CA ILE A 658 -2.06 -16.67 -36.57
C ILE A 658 -0.66 -16.22 -37.00
N HIS A 659 0.30 -16.30 -36.09
CA HIS A 659 1.70 -15.87 -36.25
C HIS A 659 2.59 -17.03 -36.72
N ARG A 660 2.18 -17.69 -37.80
CA ARG A 660 2.95 -18.75 -38.46
C ARG A 660 2.52 -18.89 -39.93
N PRO A 661 3.33 -19.52 -40.79
CA PRO A 661 2.90 -19.86 -42.14
C PRO A 661 1.62 -20.69 -42.15
N VAL A 662 0.64 -20.28 -42.96
CA VAL A 662 -0.65 -20.95 -43.14
C VAL A 662 -0.84 -21.36 -44.60
N SER A 663 -0.84 -22.66 -44.90
CA SER A 663 -1.06 -23.16 -46.27
C SER A 663 -2.54 -23.38 -46.58
N SER A 664 -3.33 -23.77 -45.57
CA SER A 664 -4.79 -23.82 -45.61
C SER A 664 -5.36 -23.56 -44.22
N MET A 665 -6.58 -23.03 -44.16
CA MET A 665 -7.26 -22.71 -42.92
C MET A 665 -8.66 -23.33 -42.91
N ARG A 666 -8.97 -24.07 -41.85
CA ARG A 666 -10.33 -24.50 -41.54
C ARG A 666 -10.74 -24.01 -40.16
N ILE A 667 -11.87 -23.33 -40.07
CA ILE A 667 -12.44 -22.89 -38.79
C ILE A 667 -13.76 -23.63 -38.62
N LEU A 668 -13.83 -24.48 -37.58
CA LEU A 668 -14.93 -25.43 -37.36
C LEU A 668 -15.10 -26.34 -38.59
N ASP A 669 -16.24 -26.21 -39.27
CA ASP A 669 -16.60 -26.97 -40.46
C ASP A 669 -16.44 -26.15 -41.76
N GLU A 670 -15.87 -24.93 -41.68
CA GLU A 670 -15.73 -24.00 -42.80
C GLU A 670 -14.27 -23.90 -43.28
N GLU A 671 -14.04 -24.12 -44.58
CA GLU A 671 -12.76 -23.82 -45.24
C GLU A 671 -12.69 -22.33 -45.57
N ILE A 672 -11.59 -21.67 -45.18
CA ILE A 672 -11.44 -20.22 -45.28
C ILE A 672 -10.55 -19.87 -46.46
N GLU A 673 -11.04 -19.03 -47.37
CA GLU A 673 -10.25 -18.52 -48.48
C GLU A 673 -9.13 -17.62 -47.94
N LEU A 674 -7.88 -17.93 -48.34
CA LEU A 674 -6.71 -17.15 -47.97
C LEU A 674 -6.37 -16.18 -49.11
N PRO A 675 -6.33 -14.86 -48.87
CA PRO A 675 -5.86 -13.90 -49.87
C PRO A 675 -4.37 -14.15 -50.17
N PRO A 676 -3.85 -13.66 -51.31
CA PRO A 676 -2.42 -13.71 -51.59
C PRO A 676 -1.62 -13.10 -50.44
N HIS A 677 -0.71 -13.89 -49.86
CA HIS A 677 0.09 -13.52 -48.70
C HIS A 677 1.52 -14.09 -48.81
N GLN A 678 2.45 -13.54 -48.05
CA GLN A 678 3.81 -14.06 -47.92
C GLN A 678 3.85 -15.16 -46.87
N THR A 679 4.77 -16.11 -47.01
CA THR A 679 4.89 -17.25 -46.08
C THR A 679 5.10 -16.81 -44.63
N ASP A 680 5.75 -15.67 -44.41
CA ASP A 680 6.04 -15.14 -43.07
C ASP A 680 4.94 -14.16 -42.56
N ASP A 681 3.85 -13.95 -43.30
CA ASP A 681 2.76 -13.09 -42.85
C ASP A 681 1.99 -13.74 -41.69
N ALA A 682 1.79 -12.99 -40.61
CA ALA A 682 0.76 -13.32 -39.64
C ALA A 682 -0.61 -12.94 -40.21
N LEU A 683 -1.54 -13.89 -40.29
CA LEU A 683 -2.85 -13.68 -40.93
C LEU A 683 -3.94 -13.39 -39.91
N VAL A 684 -4.84 -12.45 -40.22
CA VAL A 684 -5.96 -12.04 -39.37
C VAL A 684 -7.27 -12.67 -39.84
N PHE A 685 -8.00 -13.25 -38.90
CA PHE A 685 -9.31 -13.86 -39.11
C PHE A 685 -10.37 -13.10 -38.31
N VAL A 686 -11.47 -12.73 -38.99
CA VAL A 686 -12.56 -11.91 -38.44
C VAL A 686 -13.87 -12.64 -38.60
N LYS A 687 -14.70 -12.60 -37.56
CA LYS A 687 -16.06 -13.10 -37.58
C LYS A 687 -17.00 -12.06 -38.20
N MET A 688 -17.55 -12.38 -39.36
CA MET A 688 -18.57 -11.60 -40.07
C MET A 688 -19.97 -12.15 -39.79
N GLU A 689 -21.02 -11.51 -40.33
CA GLU A 689 -22.40 -12.01 -40.23
C GLU A 689 -22.58 -13.37 -40.93
N GLU A 690 -21.90 -13.58 -42.07
CA GLU A 690 -22.03 -14.79 -42.91
C GLU A 690 -21.04 -15.91 -42.55
N GLY A 691 -20.08 -15.69 -41.65
CA GLY A 691 -19.05 -16.68 -41.31
C GLY A 691 -17.70 -16.05 -40.96
N TRP A 692 -16.64 -16.85 -40.96
CA TRP A 692 -15.27 -16.35 -40.77
C TRP A 692 -14.61 -15.95 -42.10
N GLN A 693 -13.78 -14.91 -42.06
CA GLN A 693 -13.02 -14.45 -43.22
C GLN A 693 -11.58 -14.10 -42.84
N CYS A 694 -10.63 -14.31 -43.76
CA CYS A 694 -9.25 -13.84 -43.65
C CYS A 694 -9.12 -12.42 -44.23
N GLU A 695 -8.74 -11.45 -43.40
CA GLU A 695 -8.58 -10.02 -43.77
C GLU A 695 -7.13 -9.65 -44.12
N GLY A 696 -6.26 -10.65 -44.28
CA GLY A 696 -4.87 -10.47 -44.72
C GLY A 696 -3.87 -10.27 -43.57
N SER A 697 -2.79 -9.53 -43.85
CA SER A 697 -1.63 -9.42 -42.96
C SER A 697 -1.92 -8.57 -41.71
N ARG A 698 -1.55 -9.11 -40.55
CA ARG A 698 -1.68 -8.51 -39.22
C ARG A 698 -1.02 -7.13 -39.11
N ASN A 699 0.06 -6.90 -39.85
CA ASN A 699 0.79 -5.62 -39.85
C ASN A 699 0.03 -4.51 -40.59
N GLN A 700 -0.89 -4.87 -41.47
CA GLN A 700 -1.70 -3.93 -42.26
C GLN A 700 -3.11 -3.76 -41.66
N PHE A 701 -3.51 -4.64 -40.74
CA PHE A 701 -4.83 -4.65 -40.13
C PHE A 701 -4.97 -3.60 -39.01
N ALA A 702 -5.91 -2.67 -39.16
CA ALA A 702 -6.22 -1.66 -38.17
C ALA A 702 -7.24 -2.17 -37.15
N LEU A 703 -6.89 -2.12 -35.86
CA LEU A 703 -7.79 -2.47 -34.77
C LEU A 703 -8.57 -1.24 -34.30
N LEU A 704 -9.89 -1.32 -34.37
CA LEU A 704 -10.82 -0.35 -33.82
C LEU A 704 -11.50 -0.89 -32.56
N GLY A 705 -11.92 0.02 -31.69
CA GLY A 705 -12.62 -0.34 -30.45
C GLY A 705 -11.68 -0.84 -29.36
N LYS A 706 -12.20 -1.74 -28.52
CA LYS A 706 -11.40 -2.52 -27.57
C LYS A 706 -10.45 -3.46 -28.31
N ARG A 707 -9.23 -3.54 -27.82
CA ARG A 707 -8.13 -4.28 -28.44
C ARG A 707 -7.03 -4.54 -27.41
N PRO A 708 -6.06 -5.44 -27.67
CA PRO A 708 -4.93 -5.62 -26.76
C PRO A 708 -4.21 -4.32 -26.42
N GLY A 709 -3.97 -4.09 -25.13
CA GLY A 709 -3.43 -2.85 -24.59
C GLY A 709 -4.46 -1.73 -24.39
N LEU A 710 -5.70 -1.88 -24.89
CA LEU A 710 -6.82 -0.95 -24.75
C LEU A 710 -8.15 -1.70 -24.59
N GLN A 711 -8.36 -2.33 -23.44
CA GLN A 711 -9.52 -3.18 -23.13
C GLN A 711 -10.31 -2.81 -21.85
N GLY A 712 -9.70 -2.07 -20.92
CA GLY A 712 -10.24 -1.87 -19.58
C GLY A 712 -10.00 -3.06 -18.61
N PRO A 713 -10.45 -2.99 -17.35
CA PRO A 713 -11.24 -1.92 -16.73
C PRO A 713 -10.37 -0.71 -16.40
N ILE A 714 -10.92 0.26 -15.65
CA ILE A 714 -10.19 1.49 -15.25
C ILE A 714 -8.78 1.17 -14.72
N ASP A 715 -8.65 0.14 -13.88
CA ASP A 715 -7.39 -0.25 -13.25
C ASP A 715 -6.28 -0.69 -14.25
N ASP A 716 -6.66 -1.06 -15.49
CA ASP A 716 -5.70 -1.50 -16.51
C ASP A 716 -4.79 -0.36 -16.99
N ALA A 717 -5.27 0.90 -16.92
CA ALA A 717 -4.49 2.07 -17.29
C ALA A 717 -3.24 2.27 -16.41
N PHE A 718 -3.19 1.65 -15.22
CA PHE A 718 -2.09 1.83 -14.27
C PHE A 718 -1.04 0.71 -14.33
N ALA A 719 -1.14 -0.18 -15.32
CA ALA A 719 -0.14 -1.23 -15.57
C ALA A 719 0.97 -0.81 -16.55
N THR A 720 0.86 0.37 -17.16
CA THR A 720 1.83 0.93 -18.12
C THR A 720 1.98 2.45 -17.88
N PRO A 721 2.87 3.17 -18.59
CA PRO A 721 3.13 4.59 -18.32
C PRO A 721 1.86 5.48 -18.40
N PHE A 722 1.62 6.26 -17.35
CA PHE A 722 0.49 7.20 -17.26
C PHE A 722 0.89 8.57 -16.70
N LEU A 723 0.00 9.55 -16.85
CA LEU A 723 0.13 10.90 -16.30
C LEU A 723 -1.21 11.39 -15.75
N CYS A 724 -1.24 11.75 -14.47
CA CYS A 724 -2.37 12.41 -13.86
C CYS A 724 -2.35 13.91 -14.18
N VAL A 725 -3.51 14.43 -14.59
CA VAL A 725 -3.67 15.82 -15.01
C VAL A 725 -4.68 16.52 -14.11
N ARG A 726 -4.18 17.49 -13.34
CA ARG A 726 -4.98 18.34 -12.45
C ARG A 726 -5.55 19.52 -13.25
N GLY A 727 -6.87 19.71 -13.19
CA GLY A 727 -7.51 20.89 -13.77
C GLY A 727 -7.14 22.18 -13.02
N THR A 728 -6.91 23.27 -13.75
CA THR A 728 -6.61 24.61 -13.17
C THR A 728 -7.60 25.70 -13.58
N GLY A 729 -8.59 25.38 -14.42
CA GLY A 729 -9.63 26.30 -14.88
C GLY A 729 -10.78 26.49 -13.87
N GLU A 730 -11.79 27.27 -14.29
CA GLU A 730 -12.99 27.49 -13.49
C GLU A 730 -13.97 26.30 -13.66
N PRO A 731 -14.28 25.52 -12.61
CA PRO A 731 -15.14 24.36 -12.72
C PRO A 731 -16.56 24.74 -13.11
N TRP A 732 -17.23 23.88 -13.88
CA TRP A 732 -18.67 24.01 -14.11
C TRP A 732 -19.45 23.77 -12.83
N ASN A 733 -19.03 22.80 -12.02
CA ASN A 733 -19.72 22.39 -10.79
C ASN A 733 -18.74 22.26 -9.62
N PRO A 734 -18.79 23.16 -8.61
CA PRO A 734 -17.83 23.16 -7.49
C PRO A 734 -17.78 21.88 -6.66
N GLU A 735 -18.90 21.16 -6.49
CA GLU A 735 -18.89 19.91 -5.72
C GLU A 735 -18.21 18.76 -6.47
N VAL A 736 -18.39 18.70 -7.79
CA VAL A 736 -17.72 17.72 -8.64
C VAL A 736 -16.22 17.97 -8.64
N ASP A 737 -15.81 19.22 -8.79
CA ASP A 737 -14.39 19.59 -8.79
C ASP A 737 -13.71 19.31 -7.44
N ALA A 738 -14.40 19.59 -6.33
CA ALA A 738 -13.93 19.24 -4.99
C ALA A 738 -13.75 17.73 -4.81
N TRP A 739 -14.71 16.93 -5.30
CA TRP A 739 -14.63 15.47 -5.25
C TRP A 739 -13.52 14.92 -6.16
N ALA A 740 -13.36 15.45 -7.38
CA ALA A 740 -12.29 15.04 -8.29
C ALA A 740 -10.91 15.38 -7.73
N SER A 741 -10.76 16.58 -7.14
CA SER A 741 -9.54 16.99 -6.45
C SER A 741 -9.21 16.11 -5.24
N ALA A 742 -10.23 15.73 -4.45
CA ALA A 742 -10.07 14.78 -3.35
C ALA A 742 -9.68 13.38 -3.85
N SER A 743 -10.26 12.93 -4.97
CA SER A 743 -9.93 11.66 -5.62
C SER A 743 -8.47 11.62 -6.10
N LEU A 744 -7.97 12.71 -6.67
CA LEU A 744 -6.55 12.83 -7.05
C LEU A 744 -5.63 12.77 -5.82
N ARG A 745 -5.93 13.52 -4.75
CA ARG A 745 -5.14 13.46 -3.50
C ARG A 745 -5.16 12.07 -2.86
N ARG A 746 -6.30 11.39 -2.92
CA ARG A 746 -6.43 10.00 -2.46
C ARG A 746 -5.53 9.08 -3.27
N PHE A 747 -5.63 9.14 -4.60
CA PHE A 747 -4.82 8.31 -5.48
C PHE A 747 -3.32 8.58 -5.33
N GLU A 748 -2.91 9.83 -5.17
CA GLU A 748 -1.52 10.22 -4.89
C GLU A 748 -0.99 9.57 -3.60
N TYR A 749 -1.77 9.66 -2.52
CA TYR A 749 -1.43 9.04 -1.25
C TYR A 749 -1.36 7.51 -1.33
N GLU A 750 -2.38 6.88 -1.92
CA GLU A 750 -2.49 5.41 -2.00
C GLU A 750 -1.42 4.81 -2.93
N TRP A 751 -1.16 5.44 -4.08
CA TRP A 751 -0.11 5.02 -5.01
C TRP A 751 1.26 5.09 -4.33
N SER A 752 1.57 6.20 -3.65
CA SER A 752 2.84 6.34 -2.95
C SER A 752 2.98 5.38 -1.79
N ARG A 753 1.94 5.20 -0.96
CA ARG A 753 2.00 4.31 0.21
C ARG A 753 2.03 2.83 -0.16
N TYR A 754 1.14 2.39 -1.04
CA TYR A 754 0.87 0.97 -1.30
C TYR A 754 1.49 0.46 -2.60
N MET A 755 1.47 1.27 -3.66
CA MET A 755 2.14 0.95 -4.92
C MET A 755 3.59 1.42 -4.96
N ARG A 756 4.13 2.01 -3.90
CA ARG A 756 5.58 2.25 -3.73
C ARG A 756 6.22 3.12 -4.81
N GLY A 757 5.46 4.02 -5.45
CA GLY A 757 5.96 4.98 -6.43
C GLY A 757 5.30 6.34 -6.23
N ASP A 758 5.93 7.44 -6.64
CA ASP A 758 5.27 8.74 -6.57
C ASP A 758 4.38 8.91 -7.81
N LEU A 759 3.19 9.49 -7.64
CA LEU A 759 2.22 9.63 -8.72
C LEU A 759 2.71 10.71 -9.71
N PRO A 760 2.82 10.43 -11.02
CA PRO A 760 3.17 11.45 -12.00
C PRO A 760 1.99 12.41 -12.16
N ILE A 761 2.14 13.67 -11.74
CA ILE A 761 1.09 14.70 -11.79
C ILE A 761 1.60 15.94 -12.52
N LYS A 762 0.79 16.50 -13.42
CA LYS A 762 0.96 17.85 -14.00
C LYS A 762 -0.33 18.64 -13.92
N ASN A 763 -0.24 19.96 -13.91
CA ASN A 763 -1.40 20.80 -14.22
C ASN A 763 -1.74 20.67 -15.71
N ASP A 764 -3.01 20.83 -16.06
CA ASP A 764 -3.48 20.74 -17.44
C ASP A 764 -2.75 21.71 -18.41
N THR A 765 -2.35 22.87 -17.91
CA THR A 765 -1.54 23.87 -18.62
C THR A 765 -0.07 23.49 -18.84
N GLU A 766 0.43 22.45 -18.17
CA GLU A 766 1.84 21.97 -18.25
C GLU A 766 1.98 20.69 -19.08
N VAL A 767 0.88 20.07 -19.48
CA VAL A 767 0.88 18.85 -20.30
C VAL A 767 1.37 19.17 -21.70
N THR A 768 2.30 18.37 -22.20
CA THR A 768 2.90 18.52 -23.53
C THR A 768 2.38 17.47 -24.51
N GLU A 769 2.53 17.73 -25.81
CA GLU A 769 2.20 16.73 -26.86
C GLU A 769 3.04 15.44 -26.75
N ALA A 770 4.24 15.50 -26.14
CA ALA A 770 5.01 14.31 -25.85
C ALA A 770 4.34 13.46 -24.75
N ASP A 771 3.86 14.10 -23.68
CA ASP A 771 3.11 13.40 -22.63
C ASP A 771 1.87 12.70 -23.20
N VAL A 772 1.10 13.39 -24.05
CA VAL A 772 -0.13 12.86 -24.69
C VAL A 772 0.17 11.65 -25.57
N ARG A 773 1.28 11.68 -26.33
CA ARG A 773 1.69 10.57 -27.21
C ARG A 773 2.23 9.38 -26.43
N GLU A 774 2.98 9.64 -25.37
CA GLU A 774 3.79 8.61 -24.71
C GLU A 774 3.06 7.95 -23.54
N LYS A 775 2.10 8.62 -22.90
CA LYS A 775 1.45 8.17 -21.67
C LYS A 775 -0.06 8.14 -21.78
N HIS A 776 -0.70 7.28 -20.99
CA HIS A 776 -2.13 7.40 -20.73
C HIS A 776 -2.42 8.68 -19.94
N LEU A 777 -3.53 9.37 -20.23
CA LEU A 777 -3.91 10.57 -19.50
C LEU A 777 -5.02 10.27 -18.49
N ILE A 778 -4.79 10.59 -17.23
CA ILE A 778 -5.74 10.41 -16.13
C ILE A 778 -6.21 11.79 -15.69
N LEU A 779 -7.38 12.21 -16.17
CA LEU A 779 -7.85 13.59 -16.09
C LEU A 779 -8.81 13.78 -14.91
N PHE A 780 -8.53 14.76 -14.05
CA PHE A 780 -9.37 15.09 -12.90
C PHE A 780 -10.01 16.48 -13.05
N GLY A 781 -11.29 16.58 -12.69
CA GLY A 781 -12.11 17.79 -12.73
C GLY A 781 -13.35 17.62 -13.60
N ASP A 782 -13.83 18.74 -14.15
CA ASP A 782 -14.87 18.77 -15.17
C ASP A 782 -14.37 19.54 -16.42
N PRO A 783 -15.13 19.61 -17.53
CA PRO A 783 -14.66 20.32 -18.72
C PRO A 783 -14.48 21.84 -18.54
N GLY A 784 -14.96 22.41 -17.44
CA GLY A 784 -14.66 23.79 -17.06
C GLY A 784 -13.29 23.91 -16.37
N SER A 785 -12.98 23.00 -15.45
CA SER A 785 -11.73 23.04 -14.70
C SER A 785 -10.54 22.39 -15.41
N ASN A 786 -10.76 21.44 -16.32
CA ASN A 786 -9.69 20.70 -17.00
C ASN A 786 -9.78 20.82 -18.54
N SER A 787 -8.82 21.53 -19.13
CA SER A 787 -8.79 21.80 -20.57
C SER A 787 -8.64 20.56 -21.45
N TRP A 788 -8.01 19.49 -20.96
CA TRP A 788 -7.89 18.23 -21.71
C TRP A 788 -9.19 17.43 -21.72
N ILE A 789 -9.98 17.50 -20.63
CA ILE A 789 -11.33 16.94 -20.63
C ILE A 789 -12.18 17.68 -21.67
N ALA A 790 -12.14 19.02 -21.67
CA ALA A 790 -12.87 19.83 -22.65
C ALA A 790 -12.49 19.51 -24.10
N LYS A 791 -11.19 19.31 -24.37
CA LYS A 791 -10.66 18.97 -25.69
C LYS A 791 -11.13 17.58 -26.17
N ALA A 792 -11.13 16.59 -25.28
CA ALA A 792 -11.49 15.21 -25.64
C ALA A 792 -13.02 14.98 -25.71
N LEU A 793 -13.80 15.72 -24.90
CA LEU A 793 -15.23 15.48 -24.68
C LEU A 793 -16.09 15.22 -25.94
N PRO A 794 -15.91 15.92 -27.08
CA PRO A 794 -16.72 15.70 -28.27
C PRO A 794 -16.67 14.26 -28.83
N GLU A 795 -15.60 13.52 -28.52
CA GLU A 795 -15.35 12.15 -29.04
C GLU A 795 -15.43 11.08 -27.93
N LEU A 796 -15.72 11.46 -26.69
CA LEU A 796 -15.85 10.52 -25.58
C LEU A 796 -17.21 9.79 -25.63
N PRO A 797 -17.32 8.56 -25.10
CA PRO A 797 -18.56 7.77 -25.09
C PRO A 797 -19.61 8.27 -24.07
N VAL A 798 -19.53 9.53 -23.67
CA VAL A 798 -20.39 10.17 -22.67
C VAL A 798 -20.79 11.55 -23.14
N THR A 799 -21.99 12.00 -22.77
CA THR A 799 -22.36 13.41 -22.93
C THR A 799 -22.28 14.10 -21.59
N TRP A 800 -21.53 15.20 -21.51
CA TRP A 800 -21.39 15.99 -20.28
C TRP A 800 -21.57 17.48 -20.58
N SER A 801 -22.52 18.11 -19.91
CA SER A 801 -22.73 19.57 -19.93
C SER A 801 -22.73 20.13 -18.51
N ARG A 802 -22.82 21.46 -18.39
CA ARG A 802 -22.96 22.15 -17.08
C ARG A 802 -24.10 21.59 -16.24
N ASP A 803 -25.20 21.19 -16.90
CA ASP A 803 -26.43 20.77 -16.22
C ASP A 803 -26.57 19.26 -16.07
N LYS A 804 -25.99 18.46 -16.97
CA LYS A 804 -26.29 17.02 -17.08
C LYS A 804 -25.08 16.16 -17.47
N VAL A 805 -25.04 14.95 -16.92
CA VAL A 805 -24.16 13.86 -17.37
C VAL A 805 -25.03 12.72 -17.93
N LYS A 806 -24.64 12.16 -19.08
CA LYS A 806 -25.29 11.02 -19.74
C LYS A 806 -24.25 9.95 -20.10
N ILE A 807 -24.48 8.72 -19.62
CA ILE A 807 -23.76 7.49 -20.03
C ILE A 807 -24.81 6.41 -20.33
N GLY A 808 -24.80 5.86 -21.55
CA GLY A 808 -25.91 5.05 -22.05
C GLY A 808 -27.21 5.84 -21.97
N GLU A 809 -28.34 5.23 -21.59
CA GLU A 809 -29.62 5.94 -21.48
C GLU A 809 -29.81 6.73 -20.16
N ASN A 810 -28.87 6.63 -19.22
CA ASN A 810 -29.00 7.31 -17.92
C ASN A 810 -28.66 8.79 -18.03
N ARG A 811 -29.52 9.65 -17.50
CA ARG A 811 -29.30 11.10 -17.43
C ARG A 811 -29.42 11.57 -15.99
N LEU A 812 -28.36 12.18 -15.46
CA LEU A 812 -28.31 12.68 -14.09
C LEU A 812 -27.87 14.16 -14.05
N PRO A 813 -28.25 14.92 -13.01
CA PRO A 813 -27.80 16.32 -12.86
C PRO A 813 -26.29 16.40 -12.64
N ALA A 814 -25.58 17.20 -13.45
CA ALA A 814 -24.13 17.39 -13.31
C ALA A 814 -23.73 18.20 -12.07
N LYS A 815 -24.70 18.82 -11.38
CA LYS A 815 -24.49 19.58 -10.13
C LYS A 815 -23.70 18.80 -9.08
N ASN A 816 -24.01 17.50 -8.93
CA ASN A 816 -23.42 16.60 -7.95
C ASN A 816 -23.15 15.20 -8.49
N HIS A 817 -23.19 15.01 -9.82
CA HIS A 817 -22.85 13.73 -10.44
C HIS A 817 -21.77 13.93 -11.49
N ALA A 818 -20.80 13.02 -11.51
CA ALA A 818 -19.68 13.05 -12.42
C ALA A 818 -19.41 11.66 -13.01
N PRO A 819 -18.97 11.57 -14.26
CA PRO A 819 -18.54 10.31 -14.84
C PRO A 819 -17.15 9.93 -14.32
N ALA A 820 -16.92 8.65 -14.09
CA ALA A 820 -15.60 8.05 -13.88
C ALA A 820 -15.46 6.88 -14.84
N PHE A 821 -14.52 6.91 -15.79
CA PHE A 821 -14.44 5.88 -16.84
C PHE A 821 -13.08 5.83 -17.52
N ILE A 822 -12.85 4.76 -18.27
CA ILE A 822 -11.72 4.53 -19.17
C ILE A 822 -12.21 4.32 -20.61
N CYS A 823 -11.50 4.86 -21.59
CA CYS A 823 -11.69 4.53 -23.00
C CYS A 823 -10.41 4.73 -23.81
N ALA A 824 -10.40 4.28 -25.05
CA ALA A 824 -9.35 4.68 -25.99
C ALA A 824 -9.33 6.21 -26.13
N SER A 825 -8.13 6.79 -26.09
CA SER A 825 -7.92 8.23 -26.21
C SER A 825 -8.22 8.70 -27.64
N PRO A 826 -9.10 9.71 -27.82
CA PRO A 826 -9.22 10.39 -29.11
C PRO A 826 -8.01 11.29 -29.40
N LEU A 827 -7.19 11.60 -28.38
CA LEU A 827 -6.06 12.53 -28.49
C LEU A 827 -4.77 11.84 -28.96
N ALA A 828 -4.63 10.54 -28.72
CA ALA A 828 -3.45 9.78 -29.11
C ALA A 828 -3.78 8.32 -29.40
N LYS A 829 -3.16 7.80 -30.46
CA LYS A 829 -3.27 6.39 -30.82
C LYS A 829 -2.67 5.51 -29.72
N ASP A 830 -3.34 4.38 -29.45
CA ASP A 830 -2.86 3.33 -28.54
C ASP A 830 -2.60 3.84 -27.10
N ARG A 831 -3.40 4.81 -26.66
CA ARG A 831 -3.41 5.33 -25.29
C ARG A 831 -4.83 5.34 -24.72
N TYR A 832 -4.94 5.22 -23.40
CA TYR A 832 -6.18 5.48 -22.68
C TYR A 832 -6.33 6.96 -22.31
N ILE A 833 -7.59 7.38 -22.20
CA ILE A 833 -7.99 8.42 -21.25
C ILE A 833 -8.76 7.76 -20.11
N VAL A 834 -8.48 8.19 -18.88
CA VAL A 834 -9.28 7.91 -17.69
C VAL A 834 -9.82 9.22 -17.15
N ILE A 835 -11.10 9.27 -16.78
CA ILE A 835 -11.73 10.46 -16.19
C ILE A 835 -12.02 10.20 -14.71
N ASN A 836 -11.62 11.14 -13.85
CA ASN A 836 -11.96 11.25 -12.43
C ASN A 836 -11.78 9.97 -11.59
N SER A 837 -10.81 9.13 -11.95
CA SER A 837 -10.54 7.90 -11.23
C SER A 837 -9.05 7.59 -11.18
N GLY A 838 -8.59 7.10 -10.03
CA GLY A 838 -7.35 6.35 -9.88
C GLY A 838 -7.63 4.85 -9.95
N HIS A 839 -6.79 4.03 -9.30
CA HIS A 839 -7.18 2.65 -9.01
C HIS A 839 -8.47 2.62 -8.19
N THR A 840 -9.24 1.54 -8.31
CA THR A 840 -10.63 1.51 -7.86
C THR A 840 -10.83 0.86 -6.49
N PHE A 841 -9.84 0.12 -5.99
CA PHE A 841 -9.76 -0.35 -4.60
C PHE A 841 -8.94 0.61 -3.74
N HIS A 842 -9.31 0.80 -2.47
CA HIS A 842 -8.77 1.89 -1.63
C HIS A 842 -7.98 1.36 -0.44
N GLU A 843 -7.48 2.27 0.39
CA GLU A 843 -6.69 1.99 1.59
C GLU A 843 -7.28 0.87 2.47
N LYS A 844 -8.61 0.80 2.62
CA LYS A 844 -9.26 -0.25 3.41
C LYS A 844 -8.98 -1.66 2.88
N GLU A 845 -8.88 -1.83 1.56
CA GLU A 845 -8.51 -3.10 0.94
C GLU A 845 -7.01 -3.36 1.05
N PHE A 846 -6.18 -2.36 0.75
CA PHE A 846 -4.72 -2.49 0.83
C PHE A 846 -4.23 -2.84 2.23
N ALA A 847 -4.84 -2.24 3.26
CA ALA A 847 -4.50 -2.48 4.65
C ALA A 847 -5.03 -3.83 5.19
N ALA A 848 -5.92 -4.49 4.45
CA ALA A 848 -6.54 -5.76 4.82
C ALA A 848 -5.81 -6.95 4.18
N PHE A 849 -6.36 -7.50 3.09
CA PHE A 849 -5.85 -8.72 2.46
C PHE A 849 -5.83 -8.57 0.94
N ASN A 850 -4.80 -9.14 0.31
CA ASN A 850 -4.57 -8.99 -1.12
C ASN A 850 -5.62 -9.65 -2.04
N TYR A 851 -6.46 -10.58 -1.54
CA TYR A 851 -7.59 -11.11 -2.30
C TYR A 851 -8.75 -10.12 -2.44
N LEU A 852 -8.70 -8.98 -1.74
CA LEU A 852 -9.68 -7.89 -1.84
C LEU A 852 -9.30 -6.84 -2.90
N LEU A 853 -8.11 -6.95 -3.49
CA LEU A 853 -7.56 -6.04 -4.50
C LEU A 853 -8.04 -6.40 -5.91
N PHE A 854 -9.35 -6.31 -6.11
CA PHE A 854 -10.01 -6.44 -7.41
C PHE A 854 -10.71 -5.14 -7.82
N PRO A 855 -10.97 -4.94 -9.13
CA PRO A 855 -11.64 -3.75 -9.62
C PRO A 855 -12.99 -3.52 -8.92
N ARG A 856 -13.16 -2.35 -8.30
CA ARG A 856 -14.43 -1.90 -7.71
C ARG A 856 -15.34 -1.25 -8.72
N LEU A 857 -14.78 -0.76 -9.83
CA LEU A 857 -15.50 -0.24 -10.98
C LEU A 857 -15.12 -1.04 -12.23
N GLY A 858 -16.03 -1.07 -13.22
CA GLY A 858 -15.74 -1.64 -14.54
C GLY A 858 -15.01 -0.64 -15.43
N ASP A 859 -15.45 -0.51 -16.68
CA ASP A 859 -14.92 0.52 -17.58
C ASP A 859 -15.51 1.91 -17.29
N TRP A 860 -16.71 1.98 -16.72
CA TRP A 860 -17.37 3.25 -16.43
C TRP A 860 -18.23 3.17 -15.17
N ALA A 861 -18.43 4.34 -14.57
CA ALA A 861 -19.32 4.59 -13.46
C ALA A 861 -19.87 6.02 -13.50
N VAL A 862 -21.03 6.22 -12.87
CA VAL A 862 -21.50 7.56 -12.49
C VAL A 862 -21.42 7.66 -10.97
N MET A 863 -20.65 8.65 -10.51
CA MET A 863 -20.37 8.90 -9.10
C MET A 863 -21.24 10.05 -8.59
N GLU A 864 -21.70 9.97 -7.35
CA GLU A 864 -22.27 11.11 -6.63
C GLU A 864 -21.17 11.81 -5.82
N ALA A 865 -20.95 13.10 -6.10
CA ALA A 865 -20.00 13.94 -5.39
C ALA A 865 -20.57 14.31 -4.01
N LEU A 866 -20.03 13.69 -2.95
CA LEU A 866 -20.50 13.90 -1.58
C LEU A 866 -19.82 15.13 -0.94
N PRO A 867 -20.55 15.95 -0.15
CA PRO A 867 -19.98 17.16 0.49
C PRO A 867 -18.76 16.92 1.38
N GLY A 868 -18.66 15.72 1.99
CA GLY A 868 -17.53 15.33 2.84
C GLY A 868 -16.18 15.29 2.11
N SER A 869 -16.17 15.22 0.78
CA SER A 869 -14.95 15.14 -0.04
C SER A 869 -14.03 16.35 0.14
N ARG A 870 -14.59 17.54 0.44
CA ARG A 870 -13.80 18.76 0.67
C ARG A 870 -12.92 18.68 1.91
N GLN A 871 -13.36 17.93 2.91
CA GLN A 871 -12.72 17.81 4.22
C GLN A 871 -11.92 16.50 4.34
N TRP A 872 -11.93 15.65 3.31
CA TRP A 872 -11.19 14.41 3.33
C TRP A 872 -9.69 14.69 3.20
N GLU A 873 -8.93 14.10 4.11
CA GLU A 873 -7.47 14.17 4.18
C GLU A 873 -6.85 12.77 3.97
N PRO A 874 -5.65 12.70 3.38
CA PRO A 874 -4.89 11.45 3.27
C PRO A 874 -4.80 10.67 4.59
N ALA A 875 -4.84 9.34 4.50
CA ALA A 875 -4.89 8.41 5.63
C ALA A 875 -6.21 8.37 6.43
N SER A 876 -7.25 9.09 6.00
CA SER A 876 -8.59 8.95 6.58
C SER A 876 -9.23 7.63 6.11
N PRO A 877 -9.83 6.83 7.02
CA PRO A 877 -10.22 5.44 6.75
C PRO A 877 -11.33 5.28 5.71
N ASP A 878 -12.15 6.31 5.48
CA ASP A 878 -13.29 6.28 4.57
C ASP A 878 -13.21 7.44 3.57
N PHE A 879 -12.95 7.11 2.30
CA PHE A 879 -13.10 8.06 1.21
C PHE A 879 -14.61 8.23 0.90
N PRO A 880 -15.16 9.46 0.93
CA PRO A 880 -16.59 9.69 0.73
C PRO A 880 -16.97 9.55 -0.74
N GLU A 881 -17.22 8.31 -1.17
CA GLU A 881 -17.66 7.98 -2.51
C GLU A 881 -19.00 7.23 -2.51
N LYS A 882 -19.80 7.46 -3.55
CA LYS A 882 -21.02 6.70 -3.80
C LYS A 882 -21.17 6.42 -5.29
N VAL A 883 -21.16 5.14 -5.64
CA VAL A 883 -21.40 4.66 -6.99
C VAL A 883 -22.91 4.60 -7.22
N ILE A 884 -23.42 5.36 -8.20
CA ILE A 884 -24.83 5.30 -8.60
C ILE A 884 -25.07 4.12 -9.54
N ARG A 885 -24.17 3.95 -10.50
CA ARG A 885 -24.17 2.85 -11.47
C ARG A 885 -22.75 2.66 -12.00
N ALA A 886 -22.39 1.43 -12.31
CA ALA A 886 -21.12 1.10 -12.94
C ALA A 886 -21.29 -0.13 -13.84
N GLY A 887 -20.45 -0.22 -14.87
CA GLY A 887 -20.53 -1.28 -15.86
C GLY A 887 -19.33 -1.32 -16.79
N TYR A 888 -19.48 -2.07 -17.87
CA TYR A 888 -18.47 -2.22 -18.90
C TYR A 888 -19.01 -1.67 -20.22
N PHE A 889 -18.12 -1.12 -21.03
CA PHE A 889 -18.41 -0.80 -22.42
C PHE A 889 -18.31 -2.07 -23.28
N ASP A 890 -19.02 -2.09 -24.39
CA ASP A 890 -18.86 -3.11 -25.43
C ASP A 890 -17.54 -2.95 -26.22
N GLU A 891 -17.31 -3.80 -27.22
CA GLU A 891 -16.11 -3.73 -28.06
C GLU A 891 -15.97 -2.40 -28.82
N ALA A 892 -17.06 -1.64 -29.03
CA ALA A 892 -17.03 -0.34 -29.69
C ALA A 892 -16.92 0.83 -28.69
N TRP A 893 -16.59 0.55 -27.42
CA TRP A 893 -16.57 1.52 -26.33
C TRP A 893 -17.93 2.18 -26.04
N GLN A 894 -19.04 1.53 -26.38
CA GLN A 894 -20.40 2.02 -26.12
C GLN A 894 -20.99 1.41 -24.85
N ALA A 895 -21.73 2.23 -24.09
CA ALA A 895 -22.42 1.74 -22.91
C ALA A 895 -23.70 1.01 -23.33
N PRO A 896 -23.98 -0.20 -22.83
CA PRO A 896 -25.16 -0.95 -23.23
C PRO A 896 -26.47 -0.24 -22.85
N GLU A 897 -27.50 -0.38 -23.70
CA GLU A 897 -28.81 0.26 -23.54
C GLU A 897 -29.57 -0.23 -22.29
N SER A 898 -29.28 -1.43 -21.79
CA SER A 898 -29.82 -1.95 -20.53
C SER A 898 -28.78 -2.80 -19.77
N ASP A 899 -28.89 -2.85 -18.44
CA ASP A 899 -28.06 -3.71 -17.56
C ASP A 899 -28.49 -5.20 -17.60
N GLN A 900 -29.33 -5.61 -18.56
CA GLN A 900 -29.82 -6.99 -18.55
C GLN A 900 -28.71 -8.00 -18.91
N PRO A 901 -28.67 -9.15 -18.21
CA PRO A 901 -27.60 -10.14 -18.27
C PRO A 901 -27.24 -10.60 -19.69
#